data_AF-A0A367YDE4-F1
#
_entry.id   AF-A0A367YDE4-F1
#
_cell.length_a   1.000
_cell.length_b   1.000
_cell.length_c   1.000
_cell.angle_alpha   90.00
_cell.angle_beta   90.00
_cell.angle_gamma   90.00
#
_symmetry.space_group_name_H-M   'P 1'
#
loop_
_entity.id
_entity.type
_entity.pdbx_description
1 polymer ?
#
loop_
_entity_poly.entity_id
_entity_poly.type
_entity_poly.pdbx_seq_one_letter_code
_entity_poly.pdbx_strand_id
1 'polypeptide(L)'
;MPVADDFKKEVAAAFGPSVSLSDEEYDKLQWLAQTYEKSMEDLFLEWESFNVAEVQQDLDLNIDTLNQLQAYLQTKLSRNQTPSLKKIKDGSAGSGKKLKRNNDLSSGGHIPSTPYLKKRKYEDDLASGGSATTPDFKTPMAHGAASSPVGTDYETANNTFAGNTTTATSNSLLETLNPDIDVIENDELPEEKPFRLATNFDASKFKFRTMQMKLLESADVLDDQIDRMIEKYQEQNKTADLQFGNPCLSTQSDILCCGRIVPDSPLYDKEILNSTSLYLETSRMSGIGQRVPLNIDNLASYSFFPGQIVVFKGKNPSGRSFIVEENMPLPQLGAPVTSADELREFEELQRNTQGLKLVVASGPFSNLNRLNFDKLERLIDQINTKILPNVVILNGPFLDLTNKMVESGDFEFDRAQEQPKNLDDVFKLLITPVLKRIDPRIQVILYPSLKDSCVKHCSYPQDAFDRKKFGLPKNFRVFPNPSSFQINEILIGNSNLDIFKDLRDVFKEDATVLSNNNRFERIINHVLEQRRYYPAFPGSIGHQPKSSTAELLNGAEGEHLDGLAVGGSSLEMPYLGVTELGDSLPDVLILPSELKYFAKVVQGVVVINPGFFIKPSKDVHREDGSYAVINVKPPNLEDDENNVDAIDDSNTLFYHNVYKRSRVEIYSS
;
A
#
# COMPACT_ATOMS: atom_id res chain seq x y z
N MET A 1 -18.83 -53.71 25.58
CA MET A 1 -20.08 -53.59 26.37
C MET A 1 -21.02 -52.73 25.55
N PRO A 2 -22.36 -52.86 25.64
CA PRO A 2 -23.21 -51.92 24.91
C PRO A 2 -22.90 -50.50 25.41
N VAL A 3 -22.53 -49.62 24.47
CA VAL A 3 -22.22 -48.20 24.74
C VAL A 3 -23.45 -47.56 25.35
N ALA A 4 -23.28 -46.85 26.47
CA ALA A 4 -24.39 -46.21 27.18
C ALA A 4 -25.11 -45.18 26.29
N ASP A 5 -26.44 -45.20 26.28
CA ASP A 5 -27.26 -44.29 25.46
C ASP A 5 -27.00 -42.81 25.77
N ASP A 6 -26.62 -42.49 27.00
CA ASP A 6 -26.27 -41.12 27.41
C ASP A 6 -24.96 -40.65 26.76
N PHE A 7 -23.99 -41.55 26.57
CA PHE A 7 -22.74 -41.24 25.88
C PHE A 7 -22.95 -41.03 24.38
N LYS A 8 -23.84 -41.82 23.76
CA LYS A 8 -24.21 -41.62 22.34
C LYS A 8 -24.83 -40.24 22.10
N LYS A 9 -25.62 -39.73 23.05
CA LYS A 9 -26.19 -38.37 22.99
C LYS A 9 -25.12 -37.29 23.14
N GLU A 10 -24.13 -37.51 24.00
CA GLU A 10 -23.01 -36.57 24.19
C GLU A 10 -22.15 -36.45 22.92
N VAL A 11 -21.84 -37.58 22.26
CA VAL A 11 -21.13 -37.58 20.97
C VAL A 11 -21.94 -36.87 19.89
N ALA A 12 -23.25 -37.13 19.79
CA ALA A 12 -24.12 -36.47 18.81
C ALA A 12 -24.26 -34.96 19.05
N ALA A 13 -24.14 -34.50 20.29
CA ALA A 13 -24.14 -33.08 20.63
C ALA A 13 -22.85 -32.37 20.18
N ALA A 14 -21.69 -33.03 20.31
CA ALA A 14 -20.39 -32.46 19.95
C ALA A 14 -20.05 -32.61 18.45
N PHE A 15 -20.24 -33.80 17.86
CA PHE A 15 -19.87 -34.09 16.46
C PHE A 15 -21.05 -33.93 15.48
N GLY A 16 -22.24 -33.64 15.98
CA GLY A 16 -23.45 -33.45 15.18
C GLY A 16 -24.30 -34.72 15.01
N PRO A 17 -25.62 -34.57 14.78
CA PRO A 17 -26.57 -35.68 14.73
C PRO A 17 -26.47 -36.56 13.47
N SER A 18 -25.69 -36.15 12.48
CA SER A 18 -25.46 -36.89 11.21
C SER A 18 -24.41 -37.98 11.31
N VAL A 19 -23.75 -38.13 12.47
CA VAL A 19 -22.63 -39.04 12.67
C VAL A 19 -23.14 -40.43 13.06
N SER A 20 -23.19 -41.34 12.08
CA SER A 20 -23.58 -42.74 12.28
C SER A 20 -22.35 -43.61 12.57
N LEU A 21 -22.10 -43.89 13.85
CA LEU A 21 -20.95 -44.71 14.29
C LEU A 21 -21.38 -46.12 14.69
N SER A 22 -20.49 -47.06 14.46
CA SER A 22 -20.52 -48.41 15.02
C SER A 22 -20.20 -48.39 16.52
N ASP A 23 -20.59 -49.45 17.25
CA ASP A 23 -20.29 -49.55 18.68
C ASP A 23 -18.76 -49.57 18.95
N GLU A 24 -17.94 -50.06 18.02
CA GLU A 24 -16.47 -50.05 18.12
C GLU A 24 -15.89 -48.63 18.06
N GLU A 25 -16.46 -47.76 17.23
CA GLU A 25 -16.03 -46.36 17.09
C GLU A 25 -16.42 -45.52 18.31
N TYR A 26 -17.60 -45.77 18.88
CA TYR A 26 -18.00 -45.19 20.15
C TYR A 26 -17.08 -45.59 21.30
N ASP A 27 -16.74 -46.88 21.41
CA ASP A 27 -15.80 -47.37 22.43
C ASP A 27 -14.42 -46.70 22.27
N LYS A 28 -13.97 -46.48 21.02
CA LYS A 28 -12.70 -45.79 20.73
C LYS A 28 -12.72 -44.32 21.14
N LEU A 29 -13.79 -43.59 20.84
CA LEU A 29 -13.97 -42.20 21.27
C LEU A 29 -14.01 -42.08 22.80
N GLN A 30 -14.72 -43.00 23.46
CA GLN A 30 -14.77 -43.04 24.92
C GLN A 30 -13.38 -43.27 25.52
N TRP A 31 -12.63 -44.19 24.92
CA TRP A 31 -11.25 -44.47 25.33
C TRP A 31 -10.34 -43.26 25.12
N LEU A 32 -10.46 -42.54 24.00
CA LEU A 32 -9.67 -41.32 23.74
C LEU A 32 -10.01 -40.20 24.74
N ALA A 33 -11.30 -39.93 24.98
CA ALA A 33 -11.73 -38.92 25.94
C ALA A 33 -11.18 -39.21 27.35
N GLN A 34 -11.25 -40.46 27.79
CA GLN A 34 -10.74 -40.88 29.10
C GLN A 34 -9.21 -40.87 29.19
N THR A 35 -8.51 -41.36 28.15
CA THR A 35 -7.05 -41.50 28.16
C THR A 35 -6.35 -40.13 28.14
N TYR A 36 -6.90 -39.16 27.44
CA TYR A 36 -6.34 -37.81 27.34
C TYR A 36 -6.99 -36.81 28.30
N GLU A 37 -7.88 -37.26 29.19
CA GLU A 37 -8.64 -36.44 30.13
C GLU A 37 -9.32 -35.22 29.46
N LYS A 38 -10.01 -35.46 28.33
CA LYS A 38 -10.69 -34.42 27.55
C LYS A 38 -12.20 -34.58 27.58
N SER A 39 -12.92 -33.45 27.62
CA SER A 39 -14.35 -33.46 27.35
C SER A 39 -14.63 -33.82 25.88
N MET A 40 -15.86 -34.23 25.56
CA MET A 40 -16.19 -34.56 24.16
C MET A 40 -16.10 -33.34 23.24
N GLU A 41 -16.39 -32.14 23.74
CA GLU A 41 -16.21 -30.87 23.03
C GLU A 41 -14.72 -30.56 22.76
N ASP A 42 -13.85 -30.78 23.75
CA ASP A 42 -12.40 -30.62 23.57
C ASP A 42 -11.82 -31.66 22.60
N LEU A 43 -12.37 -32.87 22.60
CA LEU A 43 -11.96 -33.92 21.66
C LEU A 43 -12.40 -33.59 20.24
N PHE A 44 -13.58 -32.98 20.07
CA PHE A 44 -14.05 -32.46 18.78
C PHE A 44 -13.14 -31.34 18.25
N LEU A 45 -12.75 -30.39 19.11
CA LEU A 45 -11.81 -29.32 18.74
C LEU A 45 -10.45 -29.88 18.28
N GLU A 46 -9.95 -30.93 18.94
CA GLU A 46 -8.73 -31.61 18.51
C GLU A 46 -8.89 -32.37 17.20
N TRP A 47 -10.07 -32.92 16.95
CA TRP A 47 -10.42 -33.55 15.68
C TRP A 47 -10.46 -32.53 14.53
N GLU A 48 -11.08 -31.37 14.73
CA GLU A 48 -11.05 -30.27 13.76
C GLU A 48 -9.62 -29.78 13.53
N SER A 49 -8.84 -29.63 14.60
CA SER A 49 -7.42 -29.27 14.50
C SER A 49 -6.61 -30.32 13.74
N PHE A 50 -6.91 -31.61 13.88
CA PHE A 50 -6.27 -32.70 13.15
C PHE A 50 -6.63 -32.66 11.66
N ASN A 51 -7.91 -32.50 11.33
CA ASN A 51 -8.37 -32.39 9.94
C ASN A 51 -7.73 -31.20 9.21
N VAL A 52 -7.59 -30.06 9.90
CA VAL A 52 -6.93 -28.87 9.35
C VAL A 52 -5.41 -29.03 9.24
N ALA A 53 -4.75 -29.60 10.27
CA ALA A 53 -3.29 -29.61 10.35
C ALA A 53 -2.62 -30.71 9.50
N GLU A 54 -3.20 -31.90 9.42
CA GLU A 54 -2.58 -33.07 8.77
C GLU A 54 -3.22 -33.43 7.44
N VAL A 55 -4.55 -33.27 7.27
CA VAL A 55 -5.27 -33.86 6.13
C VAL A 55 -5.81 -32.83 5.12
N GLN A 56 -6.09 -31.60 5.55
CA GLN A 56 -6.62 -30.51 4.71
C GLN A 56 -7.87 -30.89 3.89
N GLN A 57 -8.68 -31.82 4.41
CA GLN A 57 -9.96 -32.27 3.85
C GLN A 57 -10.95 -32.60 4.97
N ASP A 58 -12.25 -32.53 4.69
CA ASP A 58 -13.30 -33.00 5.60
C ASP A 58 -13.33 -34.53 5.61
N LEU A 59 -12.82 -35.13 6.67
CA LEU A 59 -12.83 -36.58 6.87
C LEU A 59 -14.07 -37.02 7.64
N ASP A 60 -14.63 -38.16 7.23
CA ASP A 60 -15.64 -38.86 8.01
C ASP A 60 -15.02 -39.49 9.27
N LEU A 61 -15.78 -39.44 10.36
CA LEU A 61 -15.40 -40.04 11.63
C LEU A 61 -15.57 -41.57 11.54
N ASN A 62 -14.45 -42.29 11.47
CA ASN A 62 -14.43 -43.75 11.41
C ASN A 62 -13.21 -44.31 12.16
N ILE A 63 -13.13 -45.63 12.30
CA ILE A 63 -12.07 -46.24 13.11
C ILE A 63 -10.64 -45.93 12.64
N ASP A 64 -10.42 -45.81 11.33
CA ASP A 64 -9.09 -45.53 10.77
C ASP A 64 -8.67 -44.09 11.07
N THR A 65 -9.58 -43.15 10.91
CA THR A 65 -9.32 -41.74 11.19
C THR A 65 -9.21 -41.46 12.69
N LEU A 66 -9.94 -42.17 13.54
CA LEU A 66 -9.77 -42.14 15.00
C LEU A 66 -8.39 -42.67 15.45
N ASN A 67 -7.83 -43.66 14.76
CA ASN A 67 -6.47 -44.12 15.04
C ASN A 67 -5.41 -43.10 14.61
N GLN A 68 -5.65 -42.35 13.53
CA GLN A 68 -4.78 -41.24 13.13
C GLN A 68 -4.86 -40.06 14.12
N LEU A 69 -6.07 -39.71 14.57
CA LEU A 69 -6.27 -38.73 15.65
C LEU A 69 -5.51 -39.13 16.91
N GLN A 70 -5.53 -40.41 17.29
CA GLN A 70 -4.74 -40.91 18.42
C GLN A 70 -3.23 -40.62 18.23
N ALA A 71 -2.66 -40.95 17.06
CA ALA A 71 -1.24 -40.72 16.78
C ALA A 71 -0.90 -39.22 16.82
N TYR A 72 -1.79 -38.37 16.31
CA TYR A 72 -1.68 -36.92 16.39
C TYR A 72 -1.64 -36.44 17.86
N LEU A 73 -2.58 -36.90 18.69
CA LEU A 73 -2.63 -36.56 20.12
C LEU A 73 -1.38 -37.04 20.87
N GLN A 74 -0.85 -38.22 20.58
CA GLN A 74 0.41 -38.71 21.17
C GLN A 74 1.60 -37.83 20.80
N THR A 75 1.70 -37.44 19.53
CA THR A 75 2.78 -36.57 19.04
C THR A 75 2.71 -35.18 19.69
N LYS A 76 1.49 -34.62 19.79
CA LYS A 76 1.23 -33.33 20.46
C LYS A 76 1.61 -33.37 21.94
N LEU A 77 1.32 -34.48 22.63
CA LEU A 77 1.72 -34.69 24.03
C LEU A 77 3.24 -34.77 24.18
N SER A 78 3.93 -35.44 23.25
CA SER A 78 5.40 -35.61 23.29
C SER A 78 6.18 -34.31 23.03
N ARG A 79 5.65 -33.38 22.23
CA ARG A 79 6.25 -32.06 21.99
C ARG A 79 6.16 -31.11 23.20
N ASN A 80 5.21 -31.34 24.10
CA ASN A 80 4.97 -30.46 25.26
C ASN A 80 5.76 -30.83 26.53
N GLN A 81 6.64 -31.84 26.51
CA GLN A 81 7.52 -32.16 27.65
C GLN A 81 8.96 -31.62 27.48
N THR A 82 9.22 -30.51 28.19
CA THR A 82 10.51 -29.99 28.70
C THR A 82 11.54 -29.37 27.73
N PRO A 83 11.80 -28.04 27.83
CA PRO A 83 13.11 -27.48 27.55
C PRO A 83 14.03 -27.69 28.77
N SER A 84 15.11 -28.44 28.59
CA SER A 84 16.15 -28.61 29.62
C SER A 84 16.87 -27.29 29.90
N LEU A 85 16.86 -26.88 31.18
CA LEU A 85 17.64 -25.77 31.75
C LEU A 85 19.12 -25.82 31.33
N LYS A 86 19.56 -24.91 30.47
CA LYS A 86 20.99 -24.62 30.27
C LYS A 86 21.49 -23.75 31.41
N LYS A 87 22.38 -24.34 32.23
CA LYS A 87 23.17 -23.68 33.28
C LYS A 87 23.88 -22.43 32.75
N ILE A 88 23.60 -21.28 33.36
CA ILE A 88 24.46 -20.10 33.32
C ILE A 88 25.72 -20.44 34.10
N LYS A 89 26.88 -20.30 33.46
CA LYS A 89 28.20 -20.46 34.09
C LYS A 89 28.77 -19.08 34.38
N ASP A 90 28.95 -18.78 35.66
CA ASP A 90 29.70 -17.64 36.16
C ASP A 90 31.13 -17.62 35.61
N GLY A 91 31.55 -16.45 35.13
CA GLY A 91 32.91 -16.14 34.71
C GLY A 91 33.31 -14.76 35.21
N SER A 92 34.27 -14.74 36.13
CA SER A 92 34.75 -13.61 36.90
C SER A 92 35.41 -12.47 36.09
N ALA A 93 35.20 -11.25 36.59
CA ALA A 93 36.10 -10.09 36.69
C ALA A 93 37.33 -9.99 35.75
N GLY A 94 37.43 -8.86 35.04
CA GLY A 94 38.66 -8.42 34.39
C GLY A 94 38.63 -6.96 33.92
N SER A 95 39.11 -6.05 34.78
CA SER A 95 39.91 -4.86 34.46
C SER A 95 39.43 -3.90 33.35
N GLY A 96 39.00 -2.70 33.77
CA GLY A 96 38.67 -1.60 32.87
C GLY A 96 39.83 -1.00 32.07
N LYS A 97 39.47 -0.23 31.05
CA LYS A 97 40.26 0.88 30.50
C LYS A 97 39.31 1.94 29.95
N LYS A 98 39.36 3.12 30.57
CA LYS A 98 38.80 4.38 30.06
C LYS A 98 39.58 4.78 28.81
N LEU A 99 38.90 5.05 27.70
CA LEU A 99 39.53 5.69 26.54
C LEU A 99 39.08 7.14 26.43
N LYS A 100 40.10 7.99 26.34
CA LYS A 100 40.08 9.44 26.32
C LYS A 100 39.48 9.96 25.02
N ARG A 101 38.75 11.06 25.18
CA ARG A 101 38.37 12.02 24.15
C ARG A 101 39.62 12.80 23.71
N ASN A 102 39.97 12.75 22.43
CA ASN A 102 40.95 13.65 21.82
C ASN A 102 40.32 14.37 20.64
N ASN A 103 40.55 15.67 20.61
CA ASN A 103 40.25 16.60 19.53
C ASN A 103 41.51 16.77 18.65
N ASP A 104 41.26 17.16 17.40
CA ASP A 104 42.15 17.87 16.45
C ASP A 104 42.74 17.14 15.22
N LEU A 105 42.19 17.60 14.08
CA LEU A 105 42.77 18.05 12.81
C LEU A 105 43.00 17.12 11.58
N SER A 106 42.23 17.46 10.54
CA SER A 106 42.55 17.59 9.10
C SER A 106 42.66 16.35 8.19
N SER A 107 41.68 16.18 7.29
CA SER A 107 41.85 16.23 5.82
C SER A 107 40.64 15.61 5.08
N GLY A 108 40.05 16.40 4.16
CA GLY A 108 39.45 15.97 2.90
C GLY A 108 38.27 14.98 2.88
N GLY A 109 37.06 15.48 2.61
CA GLY A 109 35.96 14.64 2.11
C GLY A 109 34.58 15.28 2.31
N HIS A 110 34.03 15.91 1.27
CA HIS A 110 32.66 16.42 1.27
C HIS A 110 31.65 15.26 1.31
N ILE A 111 30.81 15.25 2.35
CA ILE A 111 29.60 14.44 2.45
C ILE A 111 28.42 15.43 2.42
N PRO A 112 27.37 15.23 1.59
CA PRO A 112 26.21 16.12 1.60
C PRO A 112 25.41 15.94 2.89
N SER A 113 25.33 17.02 3.67
CA SER A 113 24.54 17.12 4.89
C SER A 113 23.05 17.30 4.54
N THR A 114 22.18 16.54 5.19
CA THR A 114 20.73 16.77 5.23
C THR A 114 20.42 18.13 5.92
N PRO A 115 19.36 18.85 5.52
CA PRO A 115 19.08 20.18 6.05
C PRO A 115 18.45 20.11 7.45
N TYR A 116 19.22 20.48 8.48
CA TYR A 116 18.69 20.77 9.82
C TYR A 116 18.28 22.25 9.92
N LEU A 117 16.99 22.51 10.18
CA LEU A 117 16.49 23.81 10.61
C LEU A 117 16.73 24.01 12.11
N LYS A 118 17.30 25.17 12.45
CA LYS A 118 17.80 25.52 13.79
C LYS A 118 16.67 25.73 14.81
N LYS A 119 16.58 24.87 15.84
CA LYS A 119 15.81 25.15 17.08
C LYS A 119 16.61 26.10 18.00
N ARG A 120 15.96 27.17 18.47
CA ARG A 120 16.44 28.02 19.58
C ARG A 120 16.29 27.24 20.90
N LYS A 121 17.36 27.18 21.70
CA LYS A 121 17.32 26.70 23.09
C LYS A 121 16.83 27.83 24.00
N TYR A 122 15.84 27.54 24.84
CA TYR A 122 15.62 28.23 26.10
C TYR A 122 16.15 27.32 27.22
N GLU A 123 16.94 27.89 28.12
CA GLU A 123 17.37 27.27 29.37
C GLU A 123 16.22 27.32 30.37
N ASP A 124 16.02 26.24 31.12
CA ASP A 124 15.70 26.38 32.55
C ASP A 124 16.23 25.19 33.34
N ASP A 125 16.74 25.52 34.53
CA ASP A 125 17.28 24.65 35.55
C ASP A 125 16.15 23.92 36.29
N LEU A 126 16.39 22.67 36.73
CA LEU A 126 16.15 22.21 38.11
C LEU A 126 16.40 20.70 38.29
N ALA A 127 17.39 20.42 39.14
CA ALA A 127 17.46 19.43 40.22
C ALA A 127 17.07 17.95 40.01
N SER A 128 18.04 17.12 40.39
CA SER A 128 18.04 15.66 40.53
C SER A 128 17.10 15.09 41.62
N GLY A 129 16.62 13.87 41.39
CA GLY A 129 16.49 12.86 42.45
C GLY A 129 15.30 11.91 42.28
N GLY A 130 15.55 10.60 42.09
CA GLY A 130 14.54 9.56 42.32
C GLY A 130 14.61 8.37 41.38
N SER A 131 15.29 7.31 41.82
CA SER A 131 15.21 5.96 41.23
C SER A 131 13.89 5.30 41.62
N ALA A 132 13.23 4.65 40.65
CA ALA A 132 12.82 3.23 40.69
C ALA A 132 11.41 2.90 40.14
N THR A 133 11.38 1.76 39.45
CA THR A 133 10.26 0.82 39.18
C THR A 133 9.30 1.12 38.01
N THR A 134 9.60 0.48 36.88
CA THR A 134 8.62 0.06 35.86
C THR A 134 7.78 -1.12 36.39
N PRO A 135 6.44 -1.09 36.35
CA PRO A 135 5.64 -2.27 36.64
C PRO A 135 5.43 -3.11 35.36
N ASP A 136 5.74 -4.40 35.47
CA ASP A 136 5.31 -5.45 34.55
C ASP A 136 3.77 -5.52 34.49
N PHE A 137 3.20 -5.41 33.29
CA PHE A 137 1.77 -5.63 33.09
C PHE A 137 1.50 -7.11 32.82
N LYS A 138 0.75 -7.74 33.73
CA LYS A 138 0.10 -9.04 33.54
C LYS A 138 -1.36 -8.82 33.10
N THR A 139 -1.73 -9.42 31.99
CA THR A 139 -3.09 -9.44 31.43
C THR A 139 -4.00 -10.39 32.22
N PRO A 140 -5.27 -10.03 32.51
CA PRO A 140 -6.29 -10.98 32.93
C PRO A 140 -6.97 -11.61 31.70
N MET A 141 -6.99 -12.94 31.65
CA MET A 141 -7.85 -13.72 30.76
C MET A 141 -9.30 -13.65 31.25
N ALA A 142 -10.25 -13.37 30.36
CA ALA A 142 -11.66 -13.68 30.58
C ALA A 142 -12.35 -14.01 29.24
N HIS A 143 -13.06 -15.12 29.27
CA HIS A 143 -13.79 -15.81 28.21
C HIS A 143 -14.88 -15.00 27.51
N GLY A 144 -15.12 -15.30 26.23
CA GLY A 144 -16.41 -15.02 25.57
C GLY A 144 -16.39 -15.09 24.05
N ALA A 145 -16.78 -16.25 23.50
CA ALA A 145 -17.39 -16.49 22.19
C ALA A 145 -16.67 -15.95 20.93
N ALA A 146 -15.87 -16.82 20.33
CA ALA A 146 -15.48 -16.71 18.92
C ALA A 146 -16.65 -17.17 18.04
N SER A 147 -17.12 -16.28 17.16
CA SER A 147 -17.90 -16.63 15.98
C SER A 147 -17.21 -16.00 14.78
N SER A 148 -16.32 -16.76 14.15
CA SER A 148 -15.67 -16.41 12.89
C SER A 148 -16.56 -16.83 11.73
N PRO A 149 -16.90 -15.94 10.77
CA PRO A 149 -17.24 -16.38 9.44
C PRO A 149 -15.97 -16.76 8.69
N VAL A 150 -16.10 -17.87 7.98
CA VAL A 150 -15.18 -18.46 7.00
C VAL A 150 -14.69 -17.43 5.98
N GLY A 151 -13.46 -17.65 5.52
CA GLY A 151 -12.69 -16.79 4.61
C GLY A 151 -13.53 -16.20 3.48
N THR A 152 -13.48 -14.87 3.37
CA THR A 152 -14.00 -14.16 2.22
C THR A 152 -12.98 -14.26 1.09
N ASP A 153 -13.26 -15.18 0.19
CA ASP A 153 -12.76 -15.14 -1.17
C ASP A 153 -12.96 -13.75 -1.77
N TYR A 154 -11.94 -13.31 -2.52
CA TYR A 154 -11.84 -12.03 -3.22
C TYR A 154 -12.96 -11.76 -4.26
N GLU A 155 -13.97 -12.62 -4.37
CA GLU A 155 -15.04 -12.53 -5.37
C GLU A 155 -16.07 -11.43 -5.05
N THR A 156 -16.24 -11.03 -3.79
CA THR A 156 -17.36 -10.14 -3.41
C THR A 156 -17.14 -8.66 -3.75
N ALA A 157 -15.90 -8.20 -3.94
CA ALA A 157 -15.62 -6.83 -4.37
C ALA A 157 -15.78 -6.60 -5.90
N ASN A 158 -15.84 -7.68 -6.69
CA ASN A 158 -16.14 -7.60 -8.11
C ASN A 158 -17.66 -7.44 -8.40
N ASN A 159 -18.52 -7.69 -7.41
CA ASN A 159 -19.96 -7.82 -7.63
C ASN A 159 -20.76 -6.50 -7.59
N THR A 160 -20.14 -5.36 -7.31
CA THR A 160 -20.79 -4.05 -7.48
C THR A 160 -20.67 -3.49 -8.91
N PHE A 161 -19.95 -4.18 -9.80
CA PHE A 161 -19.88 -3.85 -11.22
C PHE A 161 -19.87 -5.12 -12.07
N ALA A 162 -21.03 -5.78 -12.14
CA ALA A 162 -21.30 -6.87 -13.08
C ALA A 162 -21.23 -6.34 -14.52
N GLY A 163 -20.03 -6.41 -15.10
CA GLY A 163 -19.80 -6.26 -16.54
C GLY A 163 -19.57 -7.64 -17.13
N ASN A 164 -20.40 -8.02 -18.10
CA ASN A 164 -20.32 -9.28 -18.83
C ASN A 164 -18.88 -9.65 -19.23
N THR A 165 -18.45 -10.85 -18.85
CA THR A 165 -17.27 -11.52 -19.40
C THR A 165 -17.58 -11.99 -20.83
N THR A 166 -17.70 -11.03 -21.75
CA THR A 166 -17.50 -11.31 -23.18
C THR A 166 -16.02 -11.21 -23.46
N THR A 167 -15.47 -12.14 -24.24
CA THR A 167 -14.15 -12.06 -24.87
C THR A 167 -14.03 -10.72 -25.60
N ALA A 168 -13.48 -9.72 -24.93
CA ALA A 168 -13.42 -8.37 -25.45
C ALA A 168 -12.42 -8.33 -26.60
N THR A 169 -12.84 -7.78 -27.73
CA THR A 169 -11.93 -7.42 -28.82
C THR A 169 -10.90 -6.43 -28.29
N SER A 170 -9.61 -6.68 -28.51
CA SER A 170 -8.53 -5.76 -28.10
C SER A 170 -8.85 -4.33 -28.58
N ASN A 171 -8.56 -3.34 -27.75
CA ASN A 171 -8.89 -1.91 -27.94
C ASN A 171 -10.38 -1.57 -27.99
N SER A 172 -11.21 -2.34 -27.27
CA SER A 172 -12.58 -1.95 -26.94
C SER A 172 -12.63 -0.97 -25.76
N LEU A 173 -13.56 -0.02 -25.81
CA LEU A 173 -13.83 0.90 -24.70
C LEU A 173 -14.50 0.14 -23.55
N LEU A 174 -13.95 0.28 -22.35
CA LEU A 174 -14.38 -0.42 -21.13
C LEU A 174 -15.10 0.50 -20.15
N GLU A 175 -14.58 1.70 -19.93
CA GLU A 175 -15.13 2.67 -18.99
C GLU A 175 -14.88 4.10 -19.50
N THR A 176 -15.80 5.01 -19.21
CA THR A 176 -15.68 6.42 -19.54
C THR A 176 -16.09 7.26 -18.34
N LEU A 177 -15.23 8.20 -17.95
CA LEU A 177 -15.53 9.29 -17.05
C LEU A 177 -15.78 10.57 -17.88
N ASN A 178 -16.83 11.31 -17.52
CA ASN A 178 -17.30 12.52 -18.19
C ASN A 178 -17.59 12.32 -19.68
N PRO A 179 -18.58 11.46 -20.03
CA PRO A 179 -18.92 11.13 -21.41
C PRO A 179 -19.49 12.30 -22.23
N ASP A 180 -19.91 13.36 -21.56
CA ASP A 180 -20.42 14.62 -22.08
C ASP A 180 -19.34 15.53 -22.69
N ILE A 181 -18.07 15.32 -22.30
CA ILE A 181 -16.94 16.06 -22.85
C ILE A 181 -16.47 15.36 -24.13
N ASP A 182 -16.28 16.13 -25.20
CA ASP A 182 -15.86 15.63 -26.50
C ASP A 182 -14.46 14.98 -26.46
N VAL A 183 -14.27 13.93 -27.27
CA VAL A 183 -12.97 13.33 -27.51
C VAL A 183 -12.15 14.25 -28.41
N ILE A 184 -10.88 14.47 -28.09
CA ILE A 184 -9.97 15.20 -28.97
C ILE A 184 -9.65 14.31 -30.17
N GLU A 185 -10.01 14.73 -31.38
CA GLU A 185 -9.66 14.02 -32.61
C GLU A 185 -8.47 14.72 -33.29
N ASN A 186 -7.34 14.02 -33.38
CA ASN A 186 -6.15 14.51 -34.06
C ASN A 186 -6.01 13.69 -35.35
N ASP A 187 -5.90 14.37 -36.50
CA ASP A 187 -5.55 13.70 -37.76
C ASP A 187 -4.03 13.44 -37.83
N GLU A 188 -3.24 14.36 -37.28
CA GLU A 188 -1.78 14.31 -37.24
C GLU A 188 -1.23 14.85 -35.92
N LEU A 189 0.00 14.48 -35.56
CA LEU A 189 0.70 15.04 -34.40
C LEU A 189 1.12 16.50 -34.69
N PRO A 190 0.90 17.44 -33.74
CA PRO A 190 1.32 18.83 -33.89
C PRO A 190 2.80 18.99 -34.24
N GLU A 191 3.12 19.95 -35.13
CA GLU A 191 4.52 20.28 -35.46
C GLU A 191 5.27 20.89 -34.27
N GLU A 192 4.59 21.77 -33.54
CA GLU A 192 5.09 22.40 -32.33
C GLU A 192 4.47 21.75 -31.09
N LYS A 193 5.18 21.78 -29.95
CA LYS A 193 4.66 21.20 -28.71
C LYS A 193 3.59 22.13 -28.11
N PRO A 194 2.32 21.67 -27.96
CA PRO A 194 1.24 22.51 -27.44
C PRO A 194 1.25 22.61 -25.91
N PHE A 195 2.36 22.23 -25.26
CA PHE A 195 2.46 22.21 -23.81
C PHE A 195 3.87 22.47 -23.30
N ARG A 196 3.94 22.95 -22.06
CA ARG A 196 5.14 23.02 -21.24
C ARG A 196 5.09 21.94 -20.17
N LEU A 197 6.24 21.29 -19.92
CA LEU A 197 6.39 20.25 -18.90
C LEU A 197 7.31 20.74 -17.78
N ALA A 198 6.77 20.89 -16.58
CA ALA A 198 7.49 21.26 -15.38
C ALA A 198 7.51 20.09 -14.38
N THR A 199 8.61 19.92 -13.65
CA THR A 199 8.76 18.85 -12.64
C THR A 199 8.64 19.43 -11.24
N ASN A 200 7.74 18.88 -10.42
CA ASN A 200 7.46 19.38 -9.07
C ASN A 200 8.08 18.46 -8.02
N PHE A 201 9.29 17.98 -8.30
CA PHE A 201 10.07 17.12 -7.41
C PHE A 201 11.57 17.43 -7.53
N ASP A 202 12.30 17.16 -6.46
CA ASP A 202 13.76 17.26 -6.44
C ASP A 202 14.37 15.86 -6.61
N ALA A 203 14.82 15.56 -7.84
CA ALA A 203 15.43 14.28 -8.19
C ALA A 203 16.64 13.92 -7.32
N SER A 204 17.33 14.91 -6.73
CA SER A 204 18.50 14.64 -5.88
C SER A 204 18.10 13.97 -4.56
N LYS A 205 16.88 14.21 -4.05
CA LYS A 205 16.40 13.64 -2.80
C LYS A 205 16.11 12.14 -2.89
N PHE A 206 15.91 11.62 -4.10
CA PHE A 206 15.72 10.19 -4.35
C PHE A 206 17.04 9.42 -4.45
N LYS A 207 18.19 10.10 -4.56
CA LYS A 207 19.52 9.49 -4.69
C LYS A 207 20.13 9.07 -3.35
N PHE A 208 19.33 8.42 -2.52
CA PHE A 208 19.80 7.87 -1.26
C PHE A 208 20.29 6.43 -1.41
N ARG A 209 20.99 5.94 -0.38
CA ARG A 209 21.48 4.57 -0.33
C ARG A 209 20.40 3.69 0.28
N THR A 210 20.00 2.65 -0.43
CA THR A 210 19.11 1.61 0.06
C THR A 210 19.90 0.59 0.91
N MET A 211 19.18 -0.34 1.54
CA MET A 211 19.75 -1.43 2.36
C MET A 211 20.50 -0.97 3.62
N GLN A 212 20.28 0.27 4.06
CA GLN A 212 20.82 0.80 5.31
C GLN A 212 19.80 1.70 6.00
N MET A 213 18.82 1.09 6.67
CA MET A 213 17.81 1.81 7.44
C MET A 213 18.24 1.91 8.90
N LYS A 214 18.34 3.13 9.44
CA LYS A 214 18.58 3.34 10.87
C LYS A 214 17.27 3.47 11.61
N LEU A 215 17.12 2.69 12.69
CA LEU A 215 15.87 2.65 13.46
C LEU A 215 15.53 4.01 14.08
N LEU A 216 16.54 4.74 14.60
CA LEU A 216 16.31 6.06 15.21
C LEU A 216 15.85 7.09 14.18
N GLU A 217 16.44 7.12 12.99
CA GLU A 217 16.02 8.03 11.92
C GLU A 217 14.61 7.69 11.42
N SER A 218 14.29 6.40 11.38
CA SER A 218 12.95 5.92 11.03
C SER A 218 11.91 6.36 12.07
N ALA A 219 12.23 6.21 13.36
CA ALA A 219 11.38 6.67 14.46
C ALA A 219 11.18 8.19 14.41
N ASP A 220 12.22 8.97 14.14
CA ASP A 220 12.14 10.42 13.98
C ASP A 220 11.13 10.82 12.87
N VAL A 221 11.18 10.17 11.69
CA VAL A 221 10.23 10.44 10.61
C VAL A 221 8.80 10.04 10.98
N LEU A 222 8.62 8.97 11.74
CA LEU A 222 7.31 8.51 12.18
C LEU A 222 6.69 9.44 13.23
N ASP A 223 7.48 10.01 14.15
CA ASP A 223 7.01 11.03 15.10
C ASP A 223 6.68 12.34 14.40
N ASP A 224 7.55 12.78 13.48
CA ASP A 224 7.36 14.00 12.68
C ASP A 224 6.01 14.02 11.96
N GLN A 225 5.50 12.86 11.53
CA GLN A 225 4.18 12.77 10.88
C GLN A 225 3.03 13.16 11.81
N ILE A 226 3.08 12.70 13.06
CA ILE A 226 2.07 13.01 14.08
C ILE A 226 2.20 14.49 14.46
N ASP A 227 3.42 14.94 14.75
CA ASP A 227 3.68 16.30 15.23
C ASP A 227 3.35 17.36 14.16
N ARG A 228 3.70 17.13 12.89
CA ARG A 228 3.30 18.02 11.78
C ARG A 228 1.79 18.10 11.60
N MET A 229 1.06 17.01 11.86
CA MET A 229 -0.40 17.04 11.77
C MET A 229 -1.01 17.86 12.91
N ILE A 230 -0.45 17.77 14.12
CA ILE A 230 -0.83 18.65 15.25
C ILE A 230 -0.64 20.11 14.87
N GLU A 231 0.54 20.47 14.35
CA GLU A 231 0.85 21.84 13.92
C GLU A 231 -0.15 22.33 12.86
N LYS A 232 -0.40 21.55 11.81
CA LYS A 232 -1.37 21.89 10.74
C LYS A 232 -2.79 22.05 11.28
N TYR A 233 -3.20 21.18 12.20
CA TYR A 233 -4.53 21.23 12.80
C TYR A 233 -4.70 22.51 13.64
N GLN A 234 -3.70 22.88 14.42
CA GLN A 234 -3.70 24.13 15.20
C GLN A 234 -3.66 25.37 14.29
N GLU A 235 -2.91 25.33 13.18
CA GLU A 235 -2.81 26.44 12.25
C GLU A 235 -4.11 26.77 11.53
N GLN A 236 -4.89 25.75 11.15
CA GLN A 236 -6.20 25.95 10.53
C GLN A 236 -7.25 26.46 11.53
N ASN A 237 -7.10 26.10 12.80
CA ASN A 237 -8.09 26.38 13.85
C ASN A 237 -7.61 27.42 14.88
N LYS A 238 -6.79 28.40 14.45
CA LYS A 238 -6.17 29.44 15.32
C LYS A 238 -7.13 30.23 16.21
N THR A 239 -8.43 30.23 15.91
CA THR A 239 -9.47 30.93 16.67
C THR A 239 -10.01 30.12 17.85
N ALA A 240 -9.70 28.82 17.94
CA ALA A 240 -10.07 27.96 19.05
C ALA A 240 -8.86 27.71 19.96
N ASP A 241 -9.04 27.79 21.28
CA ASP A 241 -8.02 27.38 22.27
C ASP A 241 -7.91 25.85 22.29
N LEU A 242 -7.26 25.30 21.26
CA LEU A 242 -7.11 23.87 21.05
C LEU A 242 -5.84 23.37 21.70
N GLN A 243 -6.00 22.70 22.83
CA GLN A 243 -4.91 22.04 23.53
C GLN A 243 -4.97 20.53 23.31
N PHE A 244 -3.89 19.99 22.76
CA PHE A 244 -3.72 18.54 22.65
C PHE A 244 -3.26 17.97 23.99
N GLY A 245 -3.97 16.95 24.46
CA GLY A 245 -3.66 16.20 25.67
C GLY A 245 -3.04 14.84 25.37
N ASN A 246 -2.47 14.20 26.39
CA ASN A 246 -1.96 12.85 26.31
C ASN A 246 -3.09 11.83 26.55
N PRO A 247 -3.50 11.03 25.54
CA PRO A 247 -4.59 10.07 25.66
C PRO A 247 -4.26 8.86 26.55
N CYS A 248 -2.99 8.65 26.89
CA CYS A 248 -2.53 7.57 27.78
C CYS A 248 -2.71 7.91 29.27
N LEU A 249 -2.97 9.18 29.61
CA LEU A 249 -3.18 9.61 31.00
C LEU A 249 -4.65 9.58 31.37
N SER A 250 -4.92 9.41 32.66
CA SER A 250 -6.28 9.45 33.18
C SER A 250 -6.86 10.85 33.06
N THR A 251 -7.94 11.01 32.28
CA THR A 251 -8.66 12.28 32.08
C THR A 251 -10.16 12.09 32.27
N GLN A 252 -10.79 12.98 33.04
CA GLN A 252 -12.24 12.97 33.24
C GLN A 252 -12.98 13.84 32.22
N SER A 253 -12.34 14.90 31.73
CA SER A 253 -12.84 15.77 30.67
C SER A 253 -12.37 15.29 29.31
N ASP A 254 -13.16 15.63 28.28
CA ASP A 254 -12.75 15.39 26.91
C ASP A 254 -11.49 16.22 26.58
N ILE A 255 -10.54 15.58 25.90
CA ILE A 255 -9.31 16.16 25.38
C ILE A 255 -9.24 15.91 23.88
N LEU A 256 -8.50 16.76 23.18
CA LEU A 256 -8.07 16.51 21.82
C LEU A 256 -6.76 15.72 21.85
N CYS A 257 -6.61 14.69 21.02
CA CYS A 257 -5.34 13.97 20.86
C CYS A 257 -5.09 13.67 19.39
N CYS A 258 -3.81 13.59 19.01
CA CYS A 258 -3.37 13.17 17.69
C CYS A 258 -2.49 11.94 17.84
N GLY A 259 -2.61 10.99 16.93
CA GLY A 259 -1.76 9.82 16.93
C GLY A 259 -1.94 8.98 15.68
N ARG A 260 -1.22 7.86 15.66
CA ARG A 260 -1.27 6.87 14.58
C ARG A 260 -2.11 5.67 14.99
N ILE A 261 -3.00 5.23 14.10
CA ILE A 261 -3.70 3.95 14.24
C ILE A 261 -2.71 2.80 14.08
N VAL A 262 -2.64 1.94 15.09
CA VAL A 262 -1.83 0.72 15.10
C VAL A 262 -2.66 -0.46 15.60
N PRO A 263 -2.33 -1.70 15.21
CA PRO A 263 -2.96 -2.89 15.77
C PRO A 263 -2.54 -3.10 17.24
N ASP A 264 -3.27 -3.97 17.93
CA ASP A 264 -3.00 -4.41 19.31
C ASP A 264 -1.74 -5.28 19.44
N SER A 265 -1.39 -6.01 18.37
CA SER A 265 -0.25 -6.92 18.32
C SER A 265 0.85 -6.44 17.35
N PRO A 266 2.14 -6.52 17.74
CA PRO A 266 3.24 -6.28 16.82
C PRO A 266 3.42 -7.39 15.78
N LEU A 267 2.73 -8.53 15.91
CA LEU A 267 2.79 -9.68 14.97
C LEU A 267 1.66 -9.66 13.94
N TYR A 268 1.03 -8.50 13.75
CA TYR A 268 -0.20 -8.32 13.00
C TYR A 268 -0.06 -8.52 11.47
N ASP A 269 1.14 -8.83 10.95
CA ASP A 269 1.39 -9.07 9.52
C ASP A 269 0.48 -10.14 8.87
N LYS A 270 -0.20 -10.97 9.66
CA LYS A 270 -1.07 -12.06 9.20
C LYS A 270 -2.56 -11.86 9.47
N GLU A 271 -2.94 -10.80 10.20
CA GLU A 271 -4.32 -10.61 10.65
C GLU A 271 -4.95 -9.38 9.98
N ILE A 272 -6.29 -9.38 9.92
CA ILE A 272 -7.08 -8.26 9.40
C ILE A 272 -7.54 -7.42 10.60
N LEU A 273 -7.44 -6.11 10.45
CA LEU A 273 -7.70 -5.17 11.52
C LEU A 273 -9.18 -5.29 11.82
N ASN A 274 -9.51 -5.27 13.09
CA ASN A 274 -10.90 -5.28 13.53
C ASN A 274 -11.13 -4.06 14.43
N SER A 275 -12.39 -3.71 14.65
CA SER A 275 -12.77 -2.51 15.41
C SER A 275 -12.42 -2.59 16.89
N THR A 276 -12.19 -3.79 17.42
CA THR A 276 -11.86 -4.04 18.83
C THR A 276 -10.36 -4.08 19.12
N SER A 277 -9.53 -4.22 18.09
CA SER A 277 -8.06 -4.35 18.16
C SER A 277 -7.36 -3.09 17.66
N LEU A 278 -7.92 -1.91 17.95
CA LEU A 278 -7.36 -0.61 17.55
C LEU A 278 -6.64 0.05 18.72
N TYR A 279 -5.42 0.52 18.45
CA TYR A 279 -4.61 1.31 19.37
C TYR A 279 -4.23 2.63 18.74
N LEU A 280 -4.03 3.64 19.58
CA LEU A 280 -3.49 4.93 19.19
C LEU A 280 -2.05 5.07 19.70
N GLU A 281 -1.11 5.16 18.77
CA GLU A 281 0.29 5.47 19.04
C GLU A 281 0.49 6.98 19.07
N THR A 282 0.99 7.51 20.19
CA THR A 282 1.33 8.92 20.36
C THR A 282 2.76 9.21 19.87
N SER A 283 3.07 10.48 19.58
CA SER A 283 4.47 10.87 19.34
C SER A 283 5.28 10.87 20.64
N ARG A 284 6.61 10.82 20.53
CA ARG A 284 7.52 11.01 21.68
C ARG A 284 7.27 12.35 22.40
N MET A 285 6.89 13.41 21.68
CA MET A 285 6.64 14.73 22.27
C MET A 285 5.29 14.80 23.00
N SER A 286 4.23 14.19 22.44
CA SER A 286 2.87 14.27 22.99
C SER A 286 2.58 13.23 24.07
N GLY A 287 3.13 12.02 23.95
CA GLY A 287 2.81 10.90 24.83
C GLY A 287 3.95 9.90 25.03
N ILE A 288 5.21 10.30 24.80
CA ILE A 288 6.42 9.47 25.02
C ILE A 288 6.40 8.19 24.16
N GLY A 289 5.70 8.21 23.02
CA GLY A 289 5.58 7.03 22.14
C GLY A 289 4.69 5.93 22.73
N GLN A 290 3.88 6.23 23.74
CA GLN A 290 2.98 5.24 24.33
C GLN A 290 1.80 4.95 23.42
N ARG A 291 1.28 3.73 23.55
CA ARG A 291 0.10 3.24 22.84
C ARG A 291 -1.05 3.04 23.83
N VAL A 292 -2.24 3.46 23.45
CA VAL A 292 -3.46 3.28 24.25
C VAL A 292 -4.55 2.59 23.42
N PRO A 293 -5.26 1.57 23.96
CA PRO A 293 -6.40 0.96 23.29
C PRO A 293 -7.52 1.98 23.05
N LEU A 294 -8.14 1.91 21.87
CA LEU A 294 -9.27 2.76 21.49
C LEU A 294 -10.60 2.04 21.74
N ASN A 295 -11.54 2.74 22.38
CA ASN A 295 -12.95 2.42 22.31
C ASN A 295 -13.60 3.39 21.31
N ILE A 296 -14.16 2.86 20.23
CA ILE A 296 -14.80 3.63 19.15
C ILE A 296 -16.31 3.37 19.05
N ASP A 297 -16.92 2.80 20.09
CA ASP A 297 -18.34 2.41 20.09
C ASP A 297 -19.27 3.61 19.88
N ASN A 298 -18.85 4.79 20.35
CA ASN A 298 -19.61 6.03 20.23
C ASN A 298 -19.55 6.64 18.81
N LEU A 299 -18.69 6.15 17.93
CA LEU A 299 -18.63 6.63 16.55
C LEU A 299 -19.79 6.05 15.71
N ALA A 300 -20.57 6.95 15.12
CA ALA A 300 -21.64 6.58 14.19
C ALA A 300 -21.07 5.92 12.92
N SER A 301 -20.00 6.50 12.37
CA SER A 301 -19.27 6.01 11.21
C SER A 301 -17.77 6.21 11.37
N TYR A 302 -16.97 5.31 10.79
CA TYR A 302 -15.52 5.44 10.74
C TYR A 302 -14.93 4.64 9.58
N SER A 303 -13.70 4.95 9.23
CA SER A 303 -12.84 4.13 8.37
C SER A 303 -11.40 4.31 8.84
N PHE A 304 -10.80 3.24 9.37
CA PHE A 304 -9.46 3.25 9.96
C PHE A 304 -8.54 2.22 9.35
N PHE A 305 -7.27 2.56 9.13
CA PHE A 305 -6.26 1.62 8.65
C PHE A 305 -4.92 1.78 9.39
N PRO A 306 -4.06 0.75 9.42
CA PRO A 306 -2.75 0.84 10.07
C PRO A 306 -1.87 1.92 9.43
N GLY A 307 -1.32 2.82 10.26
CA GLY A 307 -0.48 3.92 9.80
C GLY A 307 -1.20 5.26 9.68
N GLN A 308 -2.53 5.26 9.70
CA GLN A 308 -3.33 6.46 9.58
C GLN A 308 -3.09 7.41 10.74
N ILE A 309 -2.80 8.67 10.43
CA ILE A 309 -2.78 9.76 11.39
C ILE A 309 -4.21 10.25 11.60
N VAL A 310 -4.64 10.34 12.85
CA VAL A 310 -6.00 10.70 13.24
C VAL A 310 -5.96 11.75 14.35
N VAL A 311 -7.02 12.56 14.42
CA VAL A 311 -7.25 13.49 15.52
C VAL A 311 -8.58 13.10 16.18
N PHE A 312 -8.52 12.74 17.46
CA PHE A 312 -9.70 12.35 18.22
C PHE A 312 -10.00 13.32 19.33
N LYS A 313 -11.29 13.53 19.57
CA LYS A 313 -11.80 14.13 20.79
C LYS A 313 -12.43 13.05 21.64
N GLY A 314 -12.06 12.98 22.91
CA GLY A 314 -12.51 11.92 23.80
C GLY A 314 -11.82 11.97 25.15
N LYS A 315 -12.00 10.93 25.97
CA LYS A 315 -11.51 10.89 27.35
C LYS A 315 -11.00 9.52 27.73
N ASN A 316 -10.12 9.47 28.73
CA ASN A 316 -9.62 8.22 29.31
C ASN A 316 -9.84 8.20 30.82
N PRO A 317 -11.06 7.93 31.32
CA PRO A 317 -11.35 8.01 32.76
C PRO A 317 -10.60 6.97 33.60
N SER A 318 -10.19 5.86 32.99
CA SER A 318 -9.56 4.72 33.67
C SER A 318 -8.04 4.71 33.58
N GLY A 319 -7.45 5.54 32.71
CA GLY A 319 -6.05 5.44 32.29
C GLY A 319 -5.72 4.21 31.44
N ARG A 320 -6.70 3.38 31.05
CA ARG A 320 -6.47 2.10 30.34
C ARG A 320 -6.97 2.05 28.90
N SER A 321 -7.96 2.85 28.54
CA SER A 321 -8.53 2.88 27.19
C SER A 321 -9.10 4.27 26.93
N PHE A 322 -8.80 4.79 25.75
CA PHE A 322 -9.28 6.10 25.31
C PHE A 322 -10.63 5.92 24.60
N ILE A 323 -11.67 6.50 25.18
CA ILE A 323 -13.04 6.48 24.64
C ILE A 323 -13.14 7.64 23.64
N VAL A 324 -13.29 7.31 22.37
CA VAL A 324 -13.41 8.27 21.28
C VAL A 324 -14.86 8.73 21.18
N GLU A 325 -15.09 10.02 21.43
CA GLU A 325 -16.41 10.63 21.29
C GLU A 325 -16.60 11.17 19.86
N GLU A 326 -15.53 11.67 19.24
CA GLU A 326 -15.59 12.27 17.91
C GLU A 326 -14.27 12.07 17.14
N ASN A 327 -14.39 11.70 15.86
CA ASN A 327 -13.28 11.70 14.92
C ASN A 327 -13.22 13.06 14.21
N MET A 328 -12.20 13.85 14.53
CA MET A 328 -12.08 15.21 14.02
C MET A 328 -11.57 15.19 12.57
N PRO A 329 -12.20 15.94 11.64
CA PRO A 329 -11.75 15.98 10.26
C PRO A 329 -10.36 16.60 10.18
N LEU A 330 -9.49 15.99 9.37
CA LEU A 330 -8.14 16.50 9.17
C LEU A 330 -8.15 17.75 8.28
N PRO A 331 -7.16 18.63 8.44
CA PRO A 331 -6.95 19.76 7.54
C PRO A 331 -6.87 19.31 6.08
N GLN A 332 -7.77 19.83 5.25
CA GLN A 332 -7.77 19.54 3.82
C GLN A 332 -6.62 20.28 3.11
N LEU A 333 -6.13 19.69 2.02
CA LEU A 333 -5.26 20.37 1.07
C LEU A 333 -6.11 21.25 0.15
N GLY A 334 -5.57 22.40 -0.27
CA GLY A 334 -6.24 23.27 -1.24
C GLY A 334 -6.20 22.69 -2.66
N ALA A 335 -6.99 23.26 -3.56
CA ALA A 335 -6.90 22.97 -4.99
C ALA A 335 -5.72 23.76 -5.63
N PRO A 336 -5.12 23.24 -6.72
CA PRO A 336 -4.08 23.96 -7.45
C PRO A 336 -4.68 25.15 -8.20
N VAL A 337 -3.90 26.23 -8.29
CA VAL A 337 -4.32 27.50 -8.87
C VAL A 337 -3.22 28.12 -9.72
N THR A 338 -3.62 28.80 -10.78
CA THR A 338 -2.72 29.45 -11.74
C THR A 338 -3.21 30.87 -12.05
N SER A 339 -2.27 31.75 -12.39
CA SER A 339 -2.60 33.14 -12.73
C SER A 339 -3.31 33.27 -14.07
N ALA A 340 -4.12 34.32 -14.23
CA ALA A 340 -4.83 34.59 -15.48
C ALA A 340 -3.89 34.68 -16.70
N ASP A 341 -2.71 35.30 -16.52
CA ASP A 341 -1.74 35.50 -17.59
C ASP A 341 -1.12 34.18 -18.04
N GLU A 342 -0.77 33.29 -17.10
CA GLU A 342 -0.26 31.96 -17.42
C GLU A 342 -1.32 31.09 -18.11
N LEU A 343 -2.58 31.15 -17.69
CA LEU A 343 -3.66 30.42 -18.36
C LEU A 343 -3.85 30.86 -19.81
N ARG A 344 -3.80 32.17 -20.09
CA ARG A 344 -3.85 32.69 -21.47
C ARG A 344 -2.66 32.22 -22.30
N GLU A 345 -1.47 32.10 -21.71
CA GLU A 345 -0.32 31.52 -22.41
C GLU A 345 -0.55 30.04 -22.76
N PHE A 346 -1.13 29.26 -21.85
CA PHE A 346 -1.44 27.85 -22.11
C PHE A 346 -2.57 27.66 -23.12
N GLU A 347 -3.54 28.57 -23.15
CA GLU A 347 -4.57 28.62 -24.17
C GLU A 347 -3.97 28.91 -25.55
N GLU A 348 -3.09 29.92 -25.67
CA GLU A 348 -2.44 30.26 -26.95
C GLU A 348 -1.51 29.14 -27.45
N LEU A 349 -0.78 28.46 -26.55
CA LEU A 349 0.03 27.27 -26.91
C LEU A 349 -0.82 26.15 -27.50
N GLN A 350 -2.10 26.08 -27.11
CA GLN A 350 -3.04 25.06 -27.55
C GLN A 350 -3.95 25.56 -28.67
N ARG A 351 -3.77 26.77 -29.20
CA ARG A 351 -4.67 27.39 -30.19
C ARG A 351 -4.88 26.58 -31.48
N ASN A 352 -3.87 25.82 -31.89
CA ASN A 352 -3.91 24.95 -33.07
C ASN A 352 -4.28 23.49 -32.72
N THR A 353 -4.71 23.24 -31.49
CA THR A 353 -5.07 21.92 -30.96
C THR A 353 -6.42 22.00 -30.25
N GLN A 354 -7.10 20.87 -30.07
CA GLN A 354 -8.36 20.84 -29.33
C GLN A 354 -8.16 20.61 -27.81
N GLY A 355 -6.91 20.71 -27.33
CA GLY A 355 -6.52 20.41 -25.96
C GLY A 355 -5.35 19.44 -25.88
N LEU A 356 -5.20 18.82 -24.71
CA LEU A 356 -4.15 17.84 -24.42
C LEU A 356 -4.73 16.43 -24.37
N LYS A 357 -4.07 15.52 -25.08
CA LYS A 357 -4.34 14.09 -25.02
C LYS A 357 -3.17 13.33 -24.41
N LEU A 358 -3.44 12.54 -23.39
CA LEU A 358 -2.47 11.72 -22.67
C LEU A 358 -2.85 10.24 -22.76
N VAL A 359 -1.85 9.36 -22.80
CA VAL A 359 -2.04 7.91 -22.65
C VAL A 359 -1.33 7.46 -21.38
N VAL A 360 -1.98 6.61 -20.60
CA VAL A 360 -1.42 6.00 -19.40
C VAL A 360 -1.53 4.49 -19.49
N ALA A 361 -0.41 3.78 -19.42
CA ALA A 361 -0.38 2.33 -19.35
C ALA A 361 0.58 1.88 -18.24
N SER A 362 0.24 0.80 -17.55
CA SER A 362 1.02 0.30 -16.42
C SER A 362 1.37 -1.16 -16.62
N GLY A 363 2.63 -1.51 -16.38
CA GLY A 363 3.11 -2.87 -16.52
C GLY A 363 2.44 -3.83 -15.53
N PRO A 364 2.59 -5.15 -15.72
CA PRO A 364 3.51 -5.78 -16.67
C PRO A 364 3.14 -5.60 -18.14
N PHE A 365 4.15 -5.50 -19.02
CA PHE A 365 3.99 -5.39 -20.48
C PHE A 365 4.21 -6.70 -21.23
N SER A 366 4.36 -7.80 -20.49
CA SER A 366 4.44 -9.17 -21.01
C SER A 366 3.68 -10.11 -20.07
N ASN A 367 3.31 -11.30 -20.56
CA ASN A 367 2.68 -12.32 -19.72
C ASN A 367 3.67 -12.87 -18.68
N LEU A 368 3.17 -13.29 -17.51
CA LEU A 368 3.98 -13.76 -16.38
C LEU A 368 4.96 -14.91 -16.73
N ASN A 369 4.64 -15.71 -17.74
CA ASN A 369 5.41 -16.90 -18.11
C ASN A 369 6.23 -16.73 -19.40
N ARG A 370 6.10 -15.62 -20.12
CA ARG A 370 6.80 -15.38 -21.39
C ARG A 370 7.20 -13.92 -21.58
N LEU A 371 8.34 -13.68 -22.23
CA LEU A 371 8.80 -12.35 -22.60
C LEU A 371 8.42 -12.00 -24.04
N ASN A 372 7.11 -11.92 -24.30
CA ASN A 372 6.57 -11.44 -25.58
C ASN A 372 6.03 -10.02 -25.39
N PHE A 373 6.46 -9.08 -26.25
CA PHE A 373 6.08 -7.67 -26.23
C PHE A 373 5.27 -7.22 -27.47
N ASP A 374 4.78 -8.15 -28.28
CA ASP A 374 3.98 -7.88 -29.48
C ASP A 374 2.74 -7.03 -29.16
N LYS A 375 2.16 -7.24 -27.98
CA LYS A 375 1.00 -6.46 -27.52
C LYS A 375 1.36 -5.00 -27.24
N LEU A 376 2.53 -4.77 -26.63
CA LEU A 376 3.07 -3.42 -26.44
C LEU A 376 3.40 -2.77 -27.79
N GLU A 377 3.96 -3.51 -28.74
CA GLU A 377 4.20 -3.01 -30.10
C GLU A 377 2.91 -2.54 -30.77
N ARG A 378 1.82 -3.31 -30.67
CA ARG A 378 0.50 -2.93 -31.22
C ARG A 378 -0.04 -1.65 -30.57
N LEU A 379 0.11 -1.49 -29.25
CA LEU A 379 -0.27 -0.24 -28.58
C LEU A 379 0.55 0.93 -29.13
N ILE A 380 1.87 0.77 -29.32
CA ILE A 380 2.73 1.82 -29.86
C ILE A 380 2.32 2.18 -31.30
N ASP A 381 1.96 1.19 -32.12
CA ASP A 381 1.43 1.45 -33.45
C ASP A 381 0.14 2.29 -33.39
N GLN A 382 -0.74 2.02 -32.42
CA GLN A 382 -1.94 2.86 -32.21
C GLN A 382 -1.63 4.25 -31.68
N ILE A 383 -0.67 4.38 -30.77
CA ILE A 383 -0.18 5.67 -30.27
C ILE A 383 0.30 6.54 -31.44
N ASN A 384 1.02 5.93 -32.39
CA ASN A 384 1.59 6.63 -33.54
C ASN A 384 0.63 6.90 -34.69
N THR A 385 -0.52 6.19 -34.78
CA THR A 385 -1.38 6.25 -35.97
C THR A 385 -2.83 6.67 -35.70
N LYS A 386 -3.38 6.35 -34.52
CA LYS A 386 -4.80 6.58 -34.21
C LYS A 386 -4.99 7.49 -33.00
N ILE A 387 -4.30 7.20 -31.90
CA ILE A 387 -4.49 7.93 -30.65
C ILE A 387 -3.84 9.31 -30.76
N LEU A 388 -2.61 9.35 -31.29
CA LEU A 388 -1.81 10.56 -31.52
C LEU A 388 -1.77 11.49 -30.28
N PRO A 389 -1.33 10.99 -29.12
CA PRO A 389 -1.29 11.76 -27.87
C PRO A 389 -0.12 12.73 -27.82
N ASN A 390 -0.23 13.77 -27.01
CA ASN A 390 0.88 14.68 -26.70
C ASN A 390 1.87 14.05 -25.73
N VAL A 391 1.36 13.30 -24.75
CA VAL A 391 2.16 12.67 -23.68
C VAL A 391 1.76 11.21 -23.45
N VAL A 392 2.75 10.35 -23.25
CA VAL A 392 2.54 8.95 -22.84
C VAL A 392 3.24 8.71 -21.51
N ILE A 393 2.49 8.22 -20.52
CA ILE A 393 2.98 7.83 -19.20
C ILE A 393 2.99 6.30 -19.14
N LEU A 394 4.18 5.71 -18.96
CA LEU A 394 4.34 4.28 -18.80
C LEU A 394 4.87 3.97 -17.40
N ASN A 395 4.07 3.27 -16.60
CA ASN A 395 4.49 2.75 -15.32
C ASN A 395 5.07 1.35 -15.51
N GLY A 396 6.22 1.06 -14.88
CA GLY A 396 6.77 -0.30 -14.84
C GLY A 396 5.87 -1.28 -14.07
N PRO A 397 6.24 -2.57 -13.99
CA PRO A 397 7.51 -3.11 -14.46
C PRO A 397 7.54 -3.31 -15.97
N PHE A 398 8.67 -2.92 -16.57
CA PHE A 398 8.99 -3.15 -17.97
C PHE A 398 9.60 -4.54 -18.18
N LEU A 399 10.57 -4.89 -17.33
CA LEU A 399 11.16 -6.23 -17.23
C LEU A 399 10.93 -6.74 -15.81
N ASP A 400 9.84 -7.48 -15.63
CA ASP A 400 9.35 -7.90 -14.32
C ASP A 400 10.23 -9.00 -13.71
N LEU A 401 10.78 -8.75 -12.52
CA LEU A 401 11.56 -9.72 -11.74
C LEU A 401 10.77 -10.97 -11.36
N THR A 402 9.44 -10.88 -11.29
CA THR A 402 8.54 -11.99 -10.95
C THR A 402 8.13 -12.82 -12.17
N ASN A 403 8.53 -12.41 -13.38
CA ASN A 403 8.32 -13.19 -14.60
C ASN A 403 9.14 -14.48 -14.55
N LYS A 404 8.55 -15.63 -14.92
CA LYS A 404 9.19 -16.95 -14.80
C LYS A 404 10.42 -17.13 -15.68
N MET A 405 10.49 -16.48 -16.84
CA MET A 405 11.70 -16.48 -17.66
C MET A 405 12.81 -15.63 -17.04
N VAL A 406 12.46 -14.51 -16.41
CA VAL A 406 13.43 -13.64 -15.73
C VAL A 406 13.94 -14.30 -14.45
N GLU A 407 13.07 -14.92 -13.67
CA GLU A 407 13.38 -15.64 -12.43
C GLU A 407 14.29 -16.84 -12.68
N SER A 408 14.02 -17.63 -13.74
CA SER A 408 14.87 -18.77 -14.12
C SER A 408 16.18 -18.35 -14.78
N GLY A 409 16.23 -17.15 -15.37
CA GLY A 409 17.35 -16.69 -16.18
C GLY A 409 17.48 -17.41 -17.52
N ASP A 410 16.47 -18.18 -17.93
CA ASP A 410 16.44 -18.94 -19.17
C ASP A 410 15.92 -18.07 -20.32
N PHE A 411 16.84 -17.35 -20.96
CA PHE A 411 16.54 -16.47 -22.08
C PHE A 411 16.98 -17.11 -23.40
N GLU A 412 16.04 -17.29 -24.31
CA GLU A 412 16.33 -17.72 -25.68
C GLU A 412 16.44 -16.50 -26.62
N PHE A 413 17.65 -16.23 -27.10
CA PHE A 413 17.89 -15.24 -28.17
C PHE A 413 18.40 -15.96 -29.42
N ASP A 414 18.03 -15.44 -30.60
CA ASP A 414 18.48 -15.98 -31.88
C ASP A 414 20.02 -16.03 -31.95
N ARG A 415 20.56 -17.12 -32.51
CA ARG A 415 22.00 -17.42 -32.56
C ARG A 415 22.81 -16.38 -33.35
N ALA A 416 22.16 -15.55 -34.16
CA ALA A 416 22.78 -14.46 -34.89
C ALA A 416 23.03 -13.20 -34.04
N GLN A 417 22.49 -13.13 -32.80
CA GLN A 417 22.68 -12.01 -31.89
C GLN A 417 23.69 -12.32 -30.78
N GLU A 418 24.41 -11.29 -30.33
CA GLU A 418 25.24 -11.40 -29.13
C GLU A 418 24.35 -11.68 -27.91
N GLN A 419 24.67 -12.72 -27.16
CA GLN A 419 23.93 -13.08 -25.95
C GLN A 419 24.09 -11.99 -24.87
N PRO A 420 23.00 -11.58 -24.18
CA PRO A 420 23.09 -10.55 -23.15
C PRO A 420 23.88 -11.02 -21.95
N LYS A 421 24.65 -10.11 -21.36
CA LYS A 421 25.53 -10.41 -20.21
C LYS A 421 24.83 -10.22 -18.86
N ASN A 422 23.76 -9.45 -18.85
CA ASN A 422 23.02 -9.05 -17.65
C ASN A 422 21.60 -8.60 -18.04
N LEU A 423 20.74 -8.37 -17.04
CA LEU A 423 19.36 -7.95 -17.26
C LEU A 423 19.22 -6.55 -17.88
N ASP A 424 20.24 -5.68 -17.76
CA ASP A 424 20.22 -4.40 -18.47
C ASP A 424 20.33 -4.59 -19.98
N ASP A 425 21.12 -5.58 -20.42
CA ASP A 425 21.27 -5.93 -21.83
C ASP A 425 20.02 -6.63 -22.36
N VAL A 426 19.36 -7.47 -21.54
CA VAL A 426 18.03 -8.03 -21.87
C VAL A 426 17.01 -6.92 -22.11
N PHE A 427 16.96 -5.91 -21.24
CA PHE A 427 16.08 -4.75 -21.42
C PHE A 427 16.37 -4.03 -22.75
N LYS A 428 17.64 -3.80 -23.07
CA LYS A 428 18.04 -3.13 -24.33
C LYS A 428 17.70 -3.94 -25.58
N LEU A 429 17.71 -5.26 -25.49
CA LEU A 429 17.42 -6.14 -26.62
C LEU A 429 15.91 -6.29 -26.85
N LEU A 430 15.12 -6.41 -25.77
CA LEU A 430 13.68 -6.70 -25.87
C LEU A 430 12.81 -5.44 -25.84
N ILE A 431 13.07 -4.52 -24.92
CA ILE A 431 12.14 -3.42 -24.60
C ILE A 431 12.54 -2.12 -25.33
N THR A 432 13.83 -1.78 -25.34
CA THR A 432 14.30 -0.55 -25.98
C THR A 432 13.90 -0.44 -27.47
N PRO A 433 13.98 -1.49 -28.32
CA PRO A 433 13.59 -1.39 -29.72
C PRO A 433 12.09 -1.12 -29.89
N VAL A 434 11.26 -1.74 -29.05
CA VAL A 434 9.80 -1.53 -29.01
C VAL A 434 9.49 -0.08 -28.66
N LEU A 435 10.03 0.42 -27.54
CA LEU A 435 9.78 1.79 -27.08
C LEU A 435 10.28 2.85 -28.08
N LYS A 436 11.41 2.62 -28.75
CA LYS A 436 11.96 3.55 -29.76
C LYS A 436 11.07 3.79 -30.96
N ARG A 437 10.07 2.93 -31.20
CA ARG A 437 9.10 3.12 -32.28
C ARG A 437 8.12 4.27 -32.01
N ILE A 438 7.97 4.73 -30.77
CA ILE A 438 7.12 5.89 -30.45
C ILE A 438 7.65 7.14 -31.16
N ASP A 439 6.76 7.87 -31.85
CA ASP A 439 7.11 9.09 -32.59
C ASP A 439 7.86 10.10 -31.69
N PRO A 440 9.03 10.62 -32.11
CA PRO A 440 9.82 11.57 -31.33
C PRO A 440 9.10 12.87 -30.91
N ARG A 441 8.00 13.23 -31.59
CA ARG A 441 7.15 14.38 -31.23
C ARG A 441 6.35 14.12 -29.95
N ILE A 442 6.07 12.86 -29.63
CA ILE A 442 5.36 12.45 -28.42
C ILE A 442 6.33 12.46 -27.23
N GLN A 443 5.94 13.14 -26.15
CA GLN A 443 6.72 13.14 -24.91
C GLN A 443 6.39 11.87 -24.11
N VAL A 444 7.41 11.07 -23.78
CA VAL A 444 7.22 9.85 -22.98
C VAL A 444 7.77 10.07 -21.57
N ILE A 445 7.01 9.68 -20.56
CA ILE A 445 7.39 9.72 -19.14
C ILE A 445 7.34 8.29 -18.61
N LEU A 446 8.47 7.80 -18.11
CA LEU A 446 8.60 6.46 -17.53
C LEU A 446 8.69 6.55 -16.01
N TYR A 447 7.97 5.68 -15.33
CA TYR A 447 8.07 5.48 -13.88
C TYR A 447 8.59 4.07 -13.58
N PRO A 448 9.60 3.94 -12.70
CA PRO A 448 10.09 2.63 -12.29
C PRO A 448 9.07 1.91 -11.39
N SER A 449 9.24 0.60 -11.29
CA SER A 449 8.59 -0.26 -10.31
C SER A 449 9.65 -0.93 -9.43
N LEU A 450 9.29 -1.31 -8.21
CA LEU A 450 10.14 -2.17 -7.37
C LEU A 450 10.36 -3.56 -7.97
N LYS A 451 9.51 -3.95 -8.93
CA LYS A 451 9.63 -5.20 -9.69
C LYS A 451 10.48 -5.06 -10.96
N ASP A 452 10.99 -3.86 -11.28
CA ASP A 452 11.85 -3.69 -12.46
C ASP A 452 13.26 -4.25 -12.22
N SER A 453 13.68 -5.20 -13.05
CA SER A 453 15.01 -5.79 -12.94
C SER A 453 16.15 -4.83 -13.29
N CYS A 454 15.84 -3.79 -14.06
CA CYS A 454 16.81 -2.81 -14.57
C CYS A 454 17.11 -1.67 -13.58
N VAL A 455 16.31 -1.58 -12.50
CA VAL A 455 16.41 -0.54 -11.48
C VAL A 455 17.09 -1.10 -10.24
N LYS A 456 18.24 -0.52 -9.87
CA LYS A 456 19.03 -0.97 -8.70
C LYS A 456 18.50 -0.42 -7.38
N HIS A 457 17.64 0.58 -7.44
CA HIS A 457 16.99 1.16 -6.27
C HIS A 457 15.78 0.27 -5.91
N CYS A 458 15.89 -0.51 -4.84
CA CYS A 458 14.95 -1.59 -4.49
C CYS A 458 13.99 -1.25 -3.34
N SER A 459 13.85 0.03 -3.00
CA SER A 459 12.92 0.52 -1.98
C SER A 459 12.09 1.67 -2.50
N TYR A 460 10.97 1.92 -1.82
CA TYR A 460 10.09 3.05 -2.09
C TYR A 460 10.28 4.10 -0.99
N PRO A 461 10.38 5.41 -1.31
CA PRO A 461 10.40 6.01 -2.65
C PRO A 461 11.62 5.58 -3.49
N GLN A 462 11.47 5.50 -4.81
CA GLN A 462 12.43 4.92 -5.74
C GLN A 462 13.02 5.96 -6.69
N ASP A 463 14.35 5.96 -6.87
CA ASP A 463 15.04 6.83 -7.83
C ASP A 463 14.74 6.48 -9.30
N ALA A 464 14.87 7.48 -10.17
CA ALA A 464 14.79 7.31 -11.61
C ALA A 464 16.00 6.51 -12.15
N PHE A 465 15.78 5.63 -13.11
CA PHE A 465 16.86 4.92 -13.79
C PHE A 465 17.46 5.74 -14.94
N ASP A 466 18.71 5.43 -15.31
CA ASP A 466 19.43 6.16 -16.35
C ASP A 466 18.90 5.87 -17.75
N ARG A 467 18.12 6.81 -18.29
CA ARG A 467 17.63 6.82 -19.68
C ARG A 467 18.71 6.52 -20.72
N LYS A 468 19.90 7.14 -20.58
CA LYS A 468 20.98 7.02 -21.59
C LYS A 468 21.58 5.63 -21.56
N LYS A 469 21.71 5.02 -20.39
CA LYS A 469 22.20 3.65 -20.20
C LYS A 469 21.38 2.64 -21.00
N PHE A 470 20.05 2.82 -21.08
CA PHE A 470 19.16 1.94 -21.86
C PHE A 470 18.98 2.38 -23.31
N GLY A 471 19.72 3.39 -23.78
CA GLY A 471 19.71 3.84 -25.16
C GLY A 471 18.41 4.52 -25.58
N LEU A 472 17.58 4.99 -24.65
CA LEU A 472 16.30 5.64 -24.95
C LEU A 472 16.51 7.07 -25.51
N PRO A 473 15.70 7.54 -26.47
CA PRO A 473 15.85 8.88 -27.07
C PRO A 473 15.52 10.04 -26.10
N LYS A 474 15.72 11.30 -26.55
CA LYS A 474 15.57 12.50 -25.70
C LYS A 474 14.12 12.86 -25.35
N ASN A 475 13.15 12.43 -26.14
CA ASN A 475 11.72 12.61 -25.84
C ASN A 475 11.25 11.72 -24.68
N PHE A 476 12.07 10.77 -24.21
CA PHE A 476 11.82 10.02 -22.99
C PHE A 476 12.36 10.78 -21.78
N ARG A 477 11.58 10.83 -20.71
CA ARG A 477 12.00 11.26 -19.37
C ARG A 477 11.69 10.14 -18.40
N VAL A 478 12.55 9.94 -17.41
CA VAL A 478 12.35 8.95 -16.36
C VAL A 478 12.18 9.73 -15.06
N PHE A 479 11.05 9.56 -14.40
CA PHE A 479 10.75 10.23 -13.15
C PHE A 479 10.89 9.25 -11.97
N PRO A 480 11.18 9.76 -10.75
CA PRO A 480 11.17 8.94 -9.55
C PRO A 480 9.76 8.43 -9.22
N ASN A 481 9.67 7.39 -8.39
CA ASN A 481 8.40 6.83 -7.94
C ASN A 481 8.24 7.03 -6.42
N PRO A 482 7.27 7.82 -5.93
CA PRO A 482 6.27 8.58 -6.69
C PRO A 482 6.84 9.93 -7.13
N SER A 483 6.10 10.67 -7.97
CA SER A 483 6.41 12.07 -8.21
C SER A 483 5.21 12.88 -8.73
N SER A 484 5.26 14.20 -8.55
CA SER A 484 4.29 15.15 -9.10
C SER A 484 4.93 16.01 -10.19
N PHE A 485 4.19 16.31 -11.25
CA PHE A 485 4.67 17.16 -12.34
C PHE A 485 3.50 17.91 -12.97
N GLN A 486 3.79 18.94 -13.74
CA GLN A 486 2.80 19.78 -14.40
C GLN A 486 2.93 19.69 -15.91
N ILE A 487 1.81 19.53 -16.59
CA ILE A 487 1.68 19.75 -18.03
C ILE A 487 0.76 20.96 -18.19
N ASN A 488 1.33 22.08 -18.62
CA ASN A 488 0.69 23.39 -18.52
C ASN A 488 0.27 23.66 -17.06
N GLU A 489 -1.00 23.98 -16.82
CA GLU A 489 -1.59 24.17 -15.49
C GLU A 489 -1.87 22.85 -14.76
N ILE A 490 -2.02 21.75 -15.48
CA ILE A 490 -2.54 20.48 -14.95
C ILE A 490 -1.49 19.82 -14.05
N LEU A 491 -1.74 19.77 -12.75
CA LEU A 491 -0.90 19.08 -11.77
C LEU A 491 -1.23 17.58 -11.73
N ILE A 492 -0.29 16.76 -12.18
CA ILE A 492 -0.42 15.30 -12.23
C ILE A 492 0.44 14.68 -11.15
N GLY A 493 -0.17 13.89 -10.27
CA GLY A 493 0.52 13.00 -9.34
C GLY A 493 0.51 11.56 -9.84
N ASN A 494 1.65 10.87 -9.77
CA ASN A 494 1.73 9.45 -10.14
C ASN A 494 2.57 8.67 -9.14
N SER A 495 2.00 7.55 -8.66
CA SER A 495 2.68 6.60 -7.79
C SER A 495 2.47 5.18 -8.30
N ASN A 496 3.56 4.46 -8.54
CA ASN A 496 3.57 3.09 -9.03
C ASN A 496 3.74 2.09 -7.88
N LEU A 497 2.90 2.24 -6.84
CA LEU A 497 2.68 1.26 -5.79
C LEU A 497 1.18 0.98 -5.66
N ASP A 498 0.81 -0.27 -5.40
CA ASP A 498 -0.58 -0.72 -5.40
C ASP A 498 -1.29 -0.42 -4.07
N ILE A 499 -1.53 0.86 -3.80
CA ILE A 499 -2.20 1.29 -2.57
C ILE A 499 -3.62 0.72 -2.46
N PHE A 500 -4.32 0.48 -3.58
CA PHE A 500 -5.67 -0.07 -3.57
C PHE A 500 -5.71 -1.54 -3.15
N LYS A 501 -4.68 -2.32 -3.46
CA LYS A 501 -4.53 -3.69 -2.97
C LYS A 501 -4.03 -3.73 -1.54
N ASP A 502 -3.10 -2.84 -1.21
CA ASP A 502 -2.35 -2.87 0.04
C ASP A 502 -3.13 -2.29 1.22
N LEU A 503 -3.84 -1.17 1.02
CA LEU A 503 -4.58 -0.52 2.09
C LEU A 503 -5.85 -1.30 2.42
N ARG A 504 -5.93 -1.77 3.67
CA ARG A 504 -7.10 -2.46 4.22
C ARG A 504 -7.64 -1.67 5.41
N ASP A 505 -8.79 -1.05 5.20
CA ASP A 505 -9.49 -0.29 6.22
C ASP A 505 -10.54 -1.13 6.97
N VAL A 506 -10.71 -0.86 8.25
CA VAL A 506 -11.88 -1.26 9.04
C VAL A 506 -12.84 -0.11 9.04
N PHE A 507 -14.08 -0.36 8.64
CA PHE A 507 -15.05 0.71 8.49
C PHE A 507 -16.42 0.33 9.07
N LYS A 508 -17.16 1.36 9.43
CA LYS A 508 -18.58 1.32 9.80
C LYS A 508 -19.24 2.48 9.09
N GLU A 509 -20.27 2.19 8.31
CA GLU A 509 -21.05 3.22 7.62
C GLU A 509 -22.16 3.73 8.54
N ASP A 510 -22.52 4.99 8.37
CA ASP A 510 -23.69 5.56 9.05
C ASP A 510 -24.95 4.98 8.42
N ALA A 511 -25.79 4.33 9.23
CA ALA A 511 -27.04 3.72 8.79
C ALA A 511 -28.02 4.73 8.16
N THR A 512 -27.85 6.03 8.42
CA THR A 512 -28.70 7.10 7.88
C THR A 512 -28.22 7.63 6.52
N VAL A 513 -26.97 7.36 6.15
CA VAL A 513 -26.39 7.80 4.89
C VAL A 513 -26.49 6.64 3.89
N LEU A 514 -27.36 6.76 2.90
CA LEU A 514 -27.37 5.89 1.70
C LEU A 514 -26.14 6.19 0.83
N SER A 515 -24.93 6.09 1.38
CA SER A 515 -23.71 6.19 0.59
C SER A 515 -23.34 4.81 0.09
N ASN A 516 -23.33 4.61 -1.21
CA ASN A 516 -22.62 3.50 -1.84
C ASN A 516 -21.11 3.78 -1.75
N ASN A 517 -20.56 3.84 -0.53
CA ASN A 517 -19.19 4.30 -0.30
C ASN A 517 -18.22 3.22 -0.76
N ASN A 518 -17.89 3.27 -2.05
CA ASN A 518 -17.04 2.30 -2.71
C ASN A 518 -15.67 2.30 -2.02
N ARG A 519 -15.15 1.11 -1.67
CA ARG A 519 -13.83 0.93 -1.06
C ARG A 519 -12.74 1.77 -1.76
N PHE A 520 -12.79 1.88 -3.09
CA PHE A 520 -11.84 2.71 -3.84
C PHE A 520 -11.92 4.20 -3.47
N GLU A 521 -13.11 4.76 -3.31
CA GLU A 521 -13.29 6.16 -2.91
C GLU A 521 -12.81 6.41 -1.48
N ARG A 522 -13.05 5.46 -0.56
CA ARG A 522 -12.51 5.54 0.80
C ARG A 522 -10.98 5.54 0.80
N ILE A 523 -10.35 4.64 0.04
CA ILE A 523 -8.88 4.60 -0.09
C ILE A 523 -8.35 5.90 -0.70
N ILE A 524 -9.04 6.47 -1.69
CA ILE A 524 -8.67 7.76 -2.28
C ILE A 524 -8.75 8.85 -1.21
N ASN A 525 -9.85 8.96 -0.48
CA ASN A 525 -9.99 9.94 0.60
C ASN A 525 -8.85 9.80 1.62
N HIS A 526 -8.50 8.56 2.00
CA HIS A 526 -7.34 8.31 2.87
C HIS A 526 -6.03 8.85 2.27
N VAL A 527 -5.75 8.61 0.99
CA VAL A 527 -4.54 9.13 0.33
C VAL A 527 -4.50 10.65 0.34
N LEU A 528 -5.64 11.32 0.06
CA LEU A 528 -5.72 12.78 0.03
C LEU A 528 -5.60 13.39 1.44
N GLU A 529 -6.32 12.86 2.43
CA GLU A 529 -6.33 13.33 3.81
C GLU A 529 -4.98 13.12 4.51
N GLN A 530 -4.33 11.99 4.23
CA GLN A 530 -3.01 11.66 4.78
C GLN A 530 -1.87 12.32 4.00
N ARG A 531 -2.19 13.05 2.92
CA ARG A 531 -1.27 13.88 2.14
C ARG A 531 -0.05 13.11 1.64
N ARG A 532 -0.22 11.84 1.28
CA ARG A 532 0.88 10.97 0.86
C ARG A 532 0.39 9.89 -0.07
N TYR A 533 1.18 9.60 -1.12
CA TYR A 533 0.83 8.59 -2.12
C TYR A 533 0.65 7.16 -1.55
N TYR A 534 1.33 6.84 -0.45
CA TYR A 534 1.23 5.54 0.23
C TYR A 534 1.23 5.75 1.75
N PRO A 535 0.06 5.92 2.39
CA PRO A 535 -0.02 6.16 3.84
C PRO A 535 -0.07 4.89 4.70
N ALA A 536 -0.25 3.70 4.10
CA ALA A 536 -0.31 2.44 4.84
C ALA A 536 1.03 2.13 5.53
N PHE A 537 0.97 1.84 6.84
CA PHE A 537 2.14 1.47 7.63
C PHE A 537 1.77 0.50 8.77
N PRO A 538 2.47 -0.64 8.92
CA PRO A 538 3.59 -1.15 8.10
C PRO A 538 3.23 -1.35 6.63
N GLY A 539 4.25 -1.32 5.78
CA GLY A 539 4.06 -1.50 4.33
C GLY A 539 3.71 -2.94 3.97
N SER A 540 3.06 -3.14 2.81
CA SER A 540 2.71 -4.47 2.33
C SER A 540 3.93 -5.38 2.10
N ILE A 541 3.74 -6.67 2.38
CA ILE A 541 4.74 -7.73 2.19
C ILE A 541 4.23 -8.70 1.13
N GLY A 542 5.09 -9.06 0.18
CA GLY A 542 4.80 -10.14 -0.78
C GLY A 542 4.98 -11.51 -0.12
N HIS A 543 4.02 -12.42 -0.31
CA HIS A 543 4.08 -13.78 0.21
C HIS A 543 4.05 -14.82 -0.91
N GLN A 544 4.75 -15.93 -0.69
CA GLN A 544 4.74 -17.11 -1.55
C GLN A 544 4.66 -18.40 -0.70
N PRO A 545 4.25 -19.54 -1.28
CA PRO A 545 4.31 -20.81 -0.59
C PRO A 545 5.72 -21.08 -0.05
N LYS A 546 5.81 -21.50 1.20
CA LYS A 546 7.07 -21.90 1.83
C LYS A 546 7.68 -23.07 1.06
N SER A 547 8.94 -22.95 0.68
CA SER A 547 9.66 -23.96 -0.11
C SER A 547 10.78 -24.64 0.69
N SER A 548 10.82 -24.44 2.02
CA SER A 548 11.89 -24.93 2.90
C SER A 548 13.25 -24.35 2.50
N THR A 549 13.31 -23.03 2.30
CA THR A 549 14.58 -22.33 2.01
C THR A 549 15.50 -22.23 3.23
N ALA A 550 15.05 -22.70 4.40
CA ALA A 550 15.84 -22.72 5.64
C ALA A 550 17.19 -23.46 5.46
N GLU A 551 17.23 -24.51 4.64
CA GLU A 551 18.45 -25.26 4.33
C GLU A 551 19.45 -24.47 3.46
N LEU A 552 18.96 -23.53 2.64
CA LEU A 552 19.80 -22.74 1.72
C LEU A 552 20.52 -21.58 2.42
N LEU A 553 19.92 -21.03 3.47
CA LEU A 553 20.41 -19.81 4.13
C LEU A 553 21.00 -20.05 5.52
N ASN A 554 20.96 -21.29 6.05
CA ASN A 554 21.61 -21.75 7.28
C ASN A 554 21.60 -20.69 8.42
N GLY A 555 20.41 -20.32 8.90
CA GLY A 555 20.27 -19.38 10.02
C GLY A 555 18.83 -18.90 10.24
N ALA A 556 18.60 -18.20 11.35
CA ALA A 556 17.30 -17.61 11.71
C ALA A 556 16.72 -16.70 10.60
N GLU A 557 17.60 -15.95 9.90
CA GLU A 557 17.20 -15.11 8.76
C GLU A 557 16.61 -15.93 7.60
N GLY A 558 17.09 -17.16 7.38
CA GLY A 558 16.55 -18.06 6.37
C GLY A 558 15.12 -18.51 6.65
N GLU A 559 14.80 -18.70 7.93
CA GLU A 559 13.44 -19.00 8.39
C GLU A 559 12.52 -17.77 8.31
N HIS A 560 13.05 -16.57 8.55
CA HIS A 560 12.30 -15.31 8.39
C HIS A 560 11.96 -15.00 6.93
N LEU A 561 12.86 -15.34 6.00
CA LEU A 561 12.66 -15.14 4.56
C LEU A 561 11.82 -16.25 3.91
N ASP A 562 11.66 -17.42 4.55
CA ASP A 562 10.87 -18.54 4.01
C ASP A 562 9.39 -18.17 3.90
N GLY A 563 8.88 -18.18 2.66
CA GLY A 563 7.52 -17.77 2.32
C GLY A 563 7.34 -16.28 2.03
N LEU A 564 8.42 -15.49 1.97
CA LEU A 564 8.39 -14.12 1.45
C LEU A 564 8.68 -14.11 -0.05
N ALA A 565 7.85 -13.41 -0.82
CA ALA A 565 8.01 -13.24 -2.26
C ALA A 565 8.71 -11.93 -2.60
N VAL A 566 9.31 -11.86 -3.79
CA VAL A 566 9.78 -10.59 -4.36
C VAL A 566 8.57 -9.68 -4.61
N GLY A 567 8.60 -8.49 -4.03
CA GLY A 567 7.53 -7.50 -4.14
C GLY A 567 7.20 -6.87 -2.80
N GLY A 568 5.95 -6.43 -2.66
CA GLY A 568 5.53 -5.58 -1.55
C GLY A 568 5.91 -4.11 -1.79
N SER A 569 5.79 -3.33 -0.72
CA SER A 569 5.99 -1.88 -0.75
C SER A 569 7.43 -1.45 -0.48
N SER A 570 8.25 -2.29 0.18
CA SER A 570 9.66 -2.06 0.52
C SER A 570 9.95 -0.62 0.96
N LEU A 571 9.18 -0.12 1.93
CA LEU A 571 9.22 1.27 2.34
C LEU A 571 10.55 1.63 3.04
N GLU A 572 11.23 2.67 2.56
CA GLU A 572 12.41 3.26 3.20
C GLU A 572 11.99 4.42 4.10
N MET A 573 11.83 4.13 5.40
CA MET A 573 11.22 5.06 6.37
C MET A 573 11.85 6.46 6.40
N PRO A 574 13.20 6.61 6.46
CA PRO A 574 13.82 7.94 6.56
C PRO A 574 13.51 8.88 5.37
N TYR A 575 13.07 8.33 4.24
CA TYR A 575 12.83 9.08 3.01
C TYR A 575 11.35 9.22 2.64
N LEU A 576 10.42 8.75 3.48
CA LEU A 576 8.98 8.87 3.20
C LEU A 576 8.50 10.33 3.00
N GLY A 577 9.24 11.32 3.48
CA GLY A 577 8.94 12.73 3.24
C GLY A 577 8.89 13.12 1.75
N VAL A 578 9.59 12.41 0.85
CA VAL A 578 9.50 12.68 -0.61
C VAL A 578 8.29 12.04 -1.28
N THR A 579 7.49 11.27 -0.53
CA THR A 579 6.24 10.65 -1.00
C THR A 579 5.00 11.47 -0.65
N GLU A 580 5.19 12.60 0.05
CA GLU A 580 4.11 13.51 0.39
C GLU A 580 3.56 14.20 -0.86
N LEU A 581 2.25 14.45 -0.85
CA LEU A 581 1.64 15.36 -1.80
C LEU A 581 2.20 16.78 -1.54
N GLY A 582 2.15 17.63 -2.56
CA GLY A 582 2.58 19.02 -2.42
C GLY A 582 1.67 19.85 -1.51
N ASP A 583 1.76 21.17 -1.64
CA ASP A 583 0.94 22.10 -0.84
C ASP A 583 -0.54 22.13 -1.29
N SER A 584 -0.86 21.52 -2.43
CA SER A 584 -2.20 21.36 -2.98
C SER A 584 -2.47 19.91 -3.39
N LEU A 585 -3.75 19.57 -3.55
CA LEU A 585 -4.17 18.35 -4.23
C LEU A 585 -3.70 18.38 -5.70
N PRO A 586 -3.40 17.22 -6.30
CA PRO A 586 -3.22 17.13 -7.75
C PRO A 586 -4.55 17.30 -8.47
N ASP A 587 -4.52 17.77 -9.71
CA ASP A 587 -5.69 17.77 -10.61
C ASP A 587 -6.02 16.34 -11.09
N VAL A 588 -4.96 15.57 -11.37
CA VAL A 588 -5.05 14.17 -11.82
C VAL A 588 -4.14 13.31 -10.97
N LEU A 589 -4.67 12.22 -10.43
CA LEU A 589 -3.93 11.28 -9.60
C LEU A 589 -3.94 9.88 -10.24
N ILE A 590 -2.78 9.43 -10.70
CA ILE A 590 -2.61 8.12 -11.35
C ILE A 590 -2.04 7.14 -10.32
N LEU A 591 -2.82 6.10 -10.03
CA LEU A 591 -2.50 5.07 -9.04
C LEU A 591 -2.79 3.69 -9.65
N PRO A 592 -1.81 3.09 -10.36
CA PRO A 592 -1.96 1.77 -10.95
C PRO A 592 -2.18 0.69 -9.89
N SER A 593 -3.08 -0.24 -10.20
CA SER A 593 -3.37 -1.39 -9.35
C SER A 593 -3.69 -2.62 -10.18
N GLU A 594 -3.43 -3.80 -9.60
CA GLU A 594 -3.86 -5.09 -10.16
C GLU A 594 -5.40 -5.24 -10.11
N LEU A 595 -6.05 -4.49 -9.21
CA LEU A 595 -7.50 -4.45 -9.10
C LEU A 595 -8.14 -3.87 -10.37
N LYS A 596 -9.47 -4.02 -10.48
CA LYS A 596 -10.23 -3.53 -11.63
C LYS A 596 -9.91 -2.05 -11.89
N TYR A 597 -9.66 -1.73 -13.15
CA TYR A 597 -9.47 -0.37 -13.63
C TYR A 597 -10.69 0.50 -13.26
N PHE A 598 -10.48 1.81 -13.10
CA PHE A 598 -11.55 2.77 -12.93
C PHE A 598 -11.04 4.21 -13.15
N ALA A 599 -11.95 5.12 -13.44
CA ALA A 599 -11.71 6.56 -13.40
C ALA A 599 -12.82 7.26 -12.61
N LYS A 600 -12.45 8.08 -11.60
CA LYS A 600 -13.40 8.74 -10.70
C LYS A 600 -12.98 10.16 -10.35
N VAL A 601 -13.95 11.01 -10.03
CA VAL A 601 -13.70 12.32 -9.43
C VAL A 601 -13.93 12.23 -7.92
N VAL A 602 -12.91 12.55 -7.12
CA VAL A 602 -13.00 12.60 -5.65
C VAL A 602 -12.38 13.90 -5.16
N GLN A 603 -13.15 14.73 -4.46
CA GLN A 603 -12.71 16.06 -3.99
C GLN A 603 -12.13 16.95 -5.10
N GLY A 604 -12.71 16.90 -6.30
CA GLY A 604 -12.22 17.65 -7.48
C GLY A 604 -10.98 17.07 -8.15
N VAL A 605 -10.46 15.93 -7.68
CA VAL A 605 -9.31 15.23 -8.26
C VAL A 605 -9.78 14.12 -9.19
N VAL A 606 -9.25 14.07 -10.42
CA VAL A 606 -9.47 12.95 -11.35
C VAL A 606 -8.53 11.81 -10.97
N VAL A 607 -9.04 10.78 -10.32
CA VAL A 607 -8.26 9.60 -9.93
C VAL A 607 -8.43 8.49 -10.94
N ILE A 608 -7.30 7.95 -11.41
CA ILE A 608 -7.24 6.96 -12.49
C ILE A 608 -6.43 5.75 -12.02
N ASN A 609 -7.10 4.60 -11.97
CA ASN A 609 -6.43 3.30 -12.04
C ASN A 609 -6.54 2.80 -13.48
N PRO A 610 -5.48 2.88 -14.31
CA PRO A 610 -5.52 2.37 -15.69
C PRO A 610 -5.62 0.83 -15.75
N GLY A 611 -5.44 0.14 -14.62
CA GLY A 611 -5.21 -1.30 -14.55
C GLY A 611 -3.83 -1.68 -15.10
N PHE A 612 -3.52 -2.98 -15.03
CA PHE A 612 -2.34 -3.53 -15.70
C PHE A 612 -2.60 -3.76 -17.19
N PHE A 613 -1.60 -3.40 -18.00
CA PHE A 613 -1.62 -3.58 -19.45
C PHE A 613 -1.70 -5.05 -19.83
N ILE A 614 -1.01 -5.92 -19.09
CA ILE A 614 -1.26 -7.37 -19.09
C ILE A 614 -1.40 -7.82 -17.64
N LYS A 615 -2.56 -8.39 -17.31
CA LYS A 615 -2.80 -8.96 -15.99
C LYS A 615 -1.98 -10.24 -15.81
N PRO A 616 -1.31 -10.41 -14.65
CA PRO A 616 -0.66 -11.67 -14.31
C PRO A 616 -1.63 -12.84 -14.43
N SER A 617 -1.24 -13.87 -15.18
CA SER A 617 -2.04 -15.07 -15.40
C SER A 617 -1.13 -16.29 -15.45
N LYS A 618 -1.61 -17.42 -14.90
CA LYS A 618 -0.96 -18.73 -15.06
C LYS A 618 -1.08 -19.26 -16.48
N ASP A 619 -2.12 -18.84 -17.20
CA ASP A 619 -2.28 -19.16 -18.63
C ASP A 619 -1.29 -18.33 -19.45
N VAL A 620 -0.45 -19.02 -20.22
CA VAL A 620 0.63 -18.46 -21.06
C VAL A 620 0.08 -17.67 -22.25
N HIS A 621 -1.15 -17.93 -22.68
CA HIS A 621 -1.78 -17.28 -23.82
C HIS A 621 -2.70 -16.12 -23.43
N ARG A 622 -3.04 -16.01 -22.14
CA ARG A 622 -3.91 -14.97 -21.63
C ARG A 622 -3.15 -13.66 -21.46
N GLU A 623 -3.57 -12.65 -22.18
CA GLU A 623 -2.98 -11.30 -22.15
C GLU A 623 -4.05 -10.22 -21.97
N ASP A 624 -5.06 -10.47 -21.13
CA ASP A 624 -6.09 -9.47 -20.83
C ASP A 624 -5.49 -8.32 -20.02
N GLY A 625 -5.93 -7.09 -20.29
CA GLY A 625 -5.52 -5.92 -19.51
C GLY A 625 -6.17 -4.64 -20.04
N SER A 626 -5.64 -3.50 -19.62
CA SER A 626 -6.19 -2.20 -19.97
C SER A 626 -5.15 -1.08 -20.00
N TYR A 627 -5.53 0.04 -20.61
CA TYR A 627 -4.81 1.31 -20.55
C TYR A 627 -5.83 2.46 -20.55
N ALA A 628 -5.42 3.66 -20.15
CA ALA A 628 -6.28 4.85 -20.12
C ALA A 628 -5.84 5.90 -21.14
N VAL A 629 -6.81 6.63 -21.67
CA VAL A 629 -6.64 7.82 -22.51
C VAL A 629 -7.35 8.98 -21.81
N ILE A 630 -6.63 10.08 -21.62
CA ILE A 630 -7.13 11.28 -20.95
C ILE A 630 -7.17 12.39 -21.99
N ASN A 631 -8.33 13.02 -22.18
CA ASN A 631 -8.50 14.20 -23.02
C ASN A 631 -8.81 15.37 -22.11
N VAL A 632 -8.09 16.48 -22.22
CA VAL A 632 -8.32 17.69 -21.42
C VAL A 632 -8.48 18.86 -22.36
N LYS A 633 -9.64 19.53 -22.33
CA LYS A 633 -9.88 20.74 -23.12
C LYS A 633 -8.96 21.87 -22.64
N PRO A 634 -8.55 22.83 -23.50
CA PRO A 634 -7.72 23.97 -23.09
C PRO A 634 -8.37 24.78 -21.97
N PRO A 635 -7.58 25.46 -21.12
CA PRO A 635 -8.14 26.43 -20.20
C PRO A 635 -8.76 27.58 -20.99
N ASN A 636 -9.97 28.01 -20.61
CA ASN A 636 -10.66 29.14 -21.23
C ASN A 636 -11.26 30.02 -20.14
N LEU A 637 -10.81 31.27 -20.04
CA LEU A 637 -11.25 32.23 -19.03
C LEU A 637 -12.61 32.89 -19.35
N GLU A 638 -13.11 32.75 -20.57
CA GLU A 638 -14.40 33.29 -21.03
C GLU A 638 -15.54 32.26 -20.96
N ASP A 639 -15.25 31.02 -20.56
CA ASP A 639 -16.22 29.93 -20.43
C ASP A 639 -16.74 29.83 -18.98
N ASP A 640 -17.96 30.33 -18.76
CA ASP A 640 -18.47 30.67 -17.42
C ASP A 640 -18.96 29.48 -16.57
N GLU A 641 -19.12 28.26 -17.10
CA GLU A 641 -19.78 27.19 -16.31
C GLU A 641 -18.99 25.88 -16.13
N ASN A 642 -18.07 25.49 -17.02
CA ASN A 642 -17.41 24.17 -16.94
C ASN A 642 -15.91 24.13 -17.30
N ASN A 643 -15.22 25.27 -17.20
CA ASN A 643 -13.78 25.35 -17.45
C ASN A 643 -13.04 25.83 -16.19
N VAL A 644 -12.31 26.94 -16.23
CA VAL A 644 -11.57 27.49 -15.09
C VAL A 644 -12.43 28.50 -14.32
N ASP A 645 -12.37 28.46 -12.98
CA ASP A 645 -13.17 29.36 -12.13
C ASP A 645 -12.24 30.33 -11.38
N ALA A 646 -12.55 31.63 -11.37
CA ALA A 646 -11.82 32.61 -10.57
C ALA A 646 -11.98 32.31 -9.06
N ILE A 647 -10.91 32.46 -8.28
CA ILE A 647 -10.97 32.24 -6.83
C ILE A 647 -11.78 33.34 -6.13
N ASP A 648 -11.69 34.56 -6.65
CA ASP A 648 -12.33 35.76 -6.13
C ASP A 648 -12.65 36.76 -7.24
N ASP A 649 -13.37 37.84 -6.88
CA ASP A 649 -13.75 38.91 -7.80
C ASP A 649 -12.54 39.69 -8.39
N SER A 650 -11.32 39.41 -7.94
CA SER A 650 -10.10 40.06 -8.46
C SER A 650 -9.67 39.48 -9.80
N ASN A 651 -10.14 38.27 -10.16
CA ASN A 651 -9.78 37.55 -11.39
C ASN A 651 -8.26 37.44 -11.59
N THR A 652 -7.50 37.29 -10.49
CA THR A 652 -6.03 37.17 -10.54
C THR A 652 -5.58 35.72 -10.61
N LEU A 653 -6.27 34.84 -9.88
CA LEU A 653 -5.98 33.42 -9.76
C LEU A 653 -7.23 32.61 -10.08
N PHE A 654 -7.02 31.45 -10.69
CA PHE A 654 -8.08 30.58 -11.18
C PHE A 654 -7.85 29.14 -10.72
N TYR A 655 -8.92 28.48 -10.32
CA TYR A 655 -8.97 27.03 -10.15
C TYR A 655 -8.97 26.34 -11.52
N HIS A 656 -8.17 25.29 -11.65
CA HIS A 656 -7.99 24.61 -12.94
C HIS A 656 -9.20 23.78 -13.36
N ASN A 657 -9.95 23.25 -12.38
CA ASN A 657 -11.15 22.44 -12.53
C ASN A 657 -11.03 21.35 -13.62
N VAL A 658 -9.87 20.69 -13.66
CA VAL A 658 -9.57 19.70 -14.70
C VAL A 658 -10.62 18.59 -14.74
N TYR A 659 -11.20 18.23 -13.60
CA TYR A 659 -12.30 17.27 -13.52
C TYR A 659 -13.60 17.68 -14.26
N LYS A 660 -13.84 18.97 -14.51
CA LYS A 660 -15.00 19.46 -15.29
C LYS A 660 -14.75 19.48 -16.80
N ARG A 661 -13.48 19.51 -17.22
CA ARG A 661 -13.08 19.66 -18.63
C ARG A 661 -12.18 18.54 -19.16
N SER A 662 -12.09 17.43 -18.42
CA SER A 662 -11.37 16.23 -18.82
C SER A 662 -12.28 15.03 -19.00
N ARG A 663 -12.07 14.29 -20.08
CA ARG A 663 -12.69 13.00 -20.37
C ARG A 663 -11.64 11.91 -20.19
N VAL A 664 -11.94 10.88 -19.41
CA VAL A 664 -11.07 9.71 -19.25
C VAL A 664 -11.75 8.50 -19.86
N GLU A 665 -11.04 7.79 -20.72
CA GLU A 665 -11.51 6.55 -21.34
C GLU A 665 -10.54 5.43 -21.04
N ILE A 666 -11.04 4.30 -20.56
CA ILE A 666 -10.25 3.10 -20.30
C ILE A 666 -10.57 2.10 -21.38
N TYR A 667 -9.53 1.60 -22.04
CA TYR A 667 -9.62 0.65 -23.15
C TYR A 667 -9.03 -0.69 -22.74
N SER A 668 -9.55 -1.78 -23.31
CA SER A 668 -8.89 -3.09 -23.23
C SER A 668 -7.59 -3.04 -24.03
N SER A 669 -6.50 -3.56 -23.48
CA SER A 669 -5.19 -3.54 -24.15
C SER A 669 -5.10 -4.39 -25.41
#